data_AF-T2M7N1-F1
#
_entry.id   AF-T2M7N1-F1
#
_cell.length_a   1.000
_cell.length_b   1.000
_cell.length_c   1.000
_cell.angle_alpha   90.00
_cell.angle_beta   90.00
_cell.angle_gamma   90.00
#
_symmetry.space_group_name_H-M   'P 1'
#
loop_
_entity.id
_entity.type
_entity.pdbx_description
1 polymer ?
#
loop_
_entity_poly.entity_id
_entity_poly.type
_entity_poly.pdbx_seq_one_letter_code
_entity_poly.pdbx_strand_id
1 'polypeptide(L)'
;MLPGSDSEGENDPNDLKELKHDIGLLSQHKIYPQQSVALPAKSSVDTFIEEFQNTSQKNGDTQYRKKWENSLLCLEVLNLKDDLRKENTNDDMRTLNANWKVLNKMDKKRREDCAREEEHQKLQQKLKIKNDIAQDSFSRNMKEKQMKLIMQKLKEEERKLYRQRQLSLMDKDLKRWQDELVLFQTINDNRAREIVEKKNESKKQKVLNNRLIKELDHAALKIRIEQENKLREEETKAAILLKDKRVELINKEKDEFLKVSRDVARANRVLRDLKKEKDMHRSLEYKMDSEGQFPVNSPPRKEWLLEIDNELRIEVASGNEAKITITDGHAEIFGTELVRNKQYTFKSKSKIAIYTWHGCTVEVLGELEVGYISAETPMIIYLNVHMALEQMRQKVEKQQSGLKIGPKVVICGPVNVGKSTLSRILLNYGVRMGRRPIFVDLDVGQGSIAVPGSMGALLVERPADAEEGFSLQTPLVYNFGHTTPSDNIKLHDALVSQLADVVFKHFEHNPKAAVSGFIINTCGWVTGGGFKILMNVVKSFKVDVVLVIDHERVYNDFKTNLGDTVQCVHLPKSGGVFERSQSQRSHARDERIREYFYGGRTPLYPHVFDVKFDEIKVYMIGAPDVPDSCLPLGMEQEDNSMKAVPLSINTDLLHSLCAVSTASSQDEDFAKSNVAGFIVITNVDVESKTLTVLSPAPRPLPKEYIIKTGIKFMDLK
;
A
#
# COMPACT_ATOMS: atom_id res chain seq x y z
N MET A 1 32.13 -53.57 -18.84
CA MET A 1 31.26 -54.46 -19.64
C MET A 1 30.19 -53.62 -20.35
N LEU A 2 29.42 -54.22 -21.24
CA LEU A 2 28.63 -53.57 -22.31
C LEU A 2 27.56 -52.55 -21.84
N PRO A 3 27.23 -51.53 -22.66
CA PRO A 3 26.10 -50.62 -22.50
C PRO A 3 24.90 -50.90 -23.45
N GLY A 4 23.75 -50.27 -23.14
CA GLY A 4 22.52 -50.07 -23.95
C GLY A 4 21.69 -48.97 -23.25
N SER A 5 20.90 -48.07 -23.88
CA SER A 5 20.05 -48.16 -25.09
C SER A 5 18.85 -49.12 -24.87
N ASP A 6 17.58 -48.82 -25.15
CA ASP A 6 16.89 -47.69 -25.83
C ASP A 6 15.45 -47.55 -25.28
N SER A 7 14.67 -46.45 -25.39
CA SER A 7 14.87 -45.04 -25.79
C SER A 7 13.61 -44.21 -25.40
N GLU A 8 13.55 -42.89 -25.69
CA GLU A 8 12.33 -42.06 -25.62
C GLU A 8 12.01 -41.45 -27.01
N GLY A 9 10.73 -41.36 -27.38
CA GLY A 9 10.29 -40.93 -28.71
C GLY A 9 9.77 -39.50 -28.78
N GLU A 10 10.18 -38.78 -29.83
CA GLU A 10 9.64 -37.46 -30.19
C GLU A 10 8.18 -37.58 -30.69
N ASN A 11 7.31 -36.61 -30.33
CA ASN A 11 5.97 -36.50 -30.91
C ASN A 11 5.93 -35.32 -31.89
N ASP A 12 5.69 -35.62 -33.17
CA ASP A 12 5.64 -34.64 -34.28
C ASP A 12 4.35 -33.80 -34.27
N PRO A 13 4.41 -32.46 -34.42
CA PRO A 13 3.23 -31.61 -34.38
C PRO A 13 2.43 -31.57 -35.71
N ASN A 14 1.81 -32.70 -36.11
CA ASN A 14 0.96 -32.78 -37.32
C ASN A 14 -0.49 -33.27 -37.12
N ASP A 15 -0.86 -33.89 -35.99
CA ASP A 15 -2.17 -34.53 -35.75
C ASP A 15 -3.35 -33.54 -35.49
N LEU A 16 -3.41 -32.45 -36.26
CA LEU A 16 -4.46 -31.43 -36.21
C LEU A 16 -5.07 -31.12 -37.59
N LYS A 17 -4.90 -32.03 -38.57
CA LYS A 17 -5.44 -31.91 -39.94
C LYS A 17 -6.59 -32.86 -40.29
N GLU A 18 -6.79 -33.97 -39.59
CA GLU A 18 -7.84 -34.97 -39.93
C GLU A 18 -9.23 -34.74 -39.29
N LEU A 19 -9.50 -33.56 -38.71
CA LEU A 19 -10.83 -33.21 -38.20
C LEU A 19 -11.49 -32.01 -38.91
N LYS A 20 -11.22 -31.85 -40.21
CA LYS A 20 -11.77 -30.76 -41.06
C LYS A 20 -12.25 -31.19 -42.46
N HIS A 21 -12.65 -32.45 -42.63
CA HIS A 21 -13.15 -32.94 -43.92
C HIS A 21 -14.70 -33.03 -44.00
N ASP A 22 -15.38 -33.49 -42.94
CA ASP A 22 -16.78 -33.96 -43.04
C ASP A 22 -17.86 -32.90 -42.73
N ILE A 23 -17.62 -31.64 -43.10
CA ILE A 23 -18.67 -30.59 -43.14
C ILE A 23 -18.55 -29.83 -44.47
N GLY A 24 -18.99 -30.44 -45.57
CA GLY A 24 -18.74 -29.85 -46.88
C GLY A 24 -19.34 -30.52 -48.12
N LEU A 25 -20.55 -31.10 -48.08
CA LEU A 25 -21.25 -31.52 -49.32
C LEU A 25 -22.78 -31.44 -49.17
N LEU A 26 -23.40 -30.49 -49.90
CA LEU A 26 -24.85 -30.35 -50.08
C LEU A 26 -25.18 -30.28 -51.58
N SER A 27 -26.41 -30.69 -51.94
CA SER A 27 -26.93 -30.91 -53.32
C SER A 27 -26.26 -32.10 -54.04
N GLN A 28 -26.98 -33.08 -54.58
CA GLN A 28 -27.85 -32.96 -55.76
C GLN A 28 -29.02 -33.98 -55.79
N HIS A 29 -30.06 -33.59 -56.55
CA HIS A 29 -31.20 -34.32 -57.14
C HIS A 29 -31.53 -35.79 -56.78
N LYS A 30 -32.84 -36.05 -56.59
CA LYS A 30 -33.71 -36.54 -57.69
C LYS A 30 -35.22 -36.39 -57.43
N ILE A 31 -35.96 -36.17 -58.50
CA ILE A 31 -37.44 -36.16 -58.58
C ILE A 31 -37.84 -37.24 -59.59
N TYR A 32 -38.82 -38.08 -59.27
CA TYR A 32 -39.48 -39.01 -60.20
C TYR A 32 -40.97 -39.16 -59.81
N PRO A 33 -41.86 -39.62 -60.73
CA PRO A 33 -43.13 -38.91 -60.93
C PRO A 33 -44.38 -39.77 -60.67
N GLN A 34 -45.54 -39.13 -60.77
CA GLN A 34 -46.82 -39.83 -60.91
C GLN A 34 -46.84 -40.62 -62.23
N GLN A 35 -47.34 -41.86 -62.19
CA GLN A 35 -47.73 -42.62 -63.38
C GLN A 35 -49.18 -43.08 -63.25
N SER A 36 -50.01 -42.64 -64.20
CA SER A 36 -51.30 -43.23 -64.49
C SER A 36 -51.11 -44.46 -65.36
N VAL A 37 -51.59 -45.63 -64.92
CA VAL A 37 -51.57 -46.86 -65.73
C VAL A 37 -52.96 -47.08 -66.34
N ALA A 38 -53.01 -47.28 -67.66
CA ALA A 38 -54.24 -47.59 -68.39
C ALA A 38 -54.57 -49.09 -68.32
N LEU A 39 -55.84 -49.44 -68.52
CA LEU A 39 -56.30 -50.84 -68.53
C LEU A 39 -55.92 -51.54 -69.85
N PRO A 40 -55.27 -52.73 -69.81
CA PRO A 40 -55.08 -53.58 -70.98
C PRO A 40 -56.37 -54.36 -71.33
N ALA A 41 -56.41 -54.91 -72.55
CA ALA A 41 -57.58 -55.58 -73.11
C ALA A 41 -57.74 -57.06 -72.68
N LYS A 42 -58.90 -57.66 -72.98
CA LYS A 42 -59.29 -59.03 -72.61
C LYS A 42 -58.51 -60.13 -73.38
N SER A 43 -57.29 -60.51 -72.95
CA SER A 43 -56.67 -61.77 -73.42
C SER A 43 -55.44 -62.27 -72.60
N SER A 44 -55.55 -62.45 -71.27
CA SER A 44 -54.51 -63.15 -70.48
C SER A 44 -54.94 -63.53 -69.04
N VAL A 45 -56.12 -64.11 -68.84
CA VAL A 45 -56.57 -64.52 -67.49
C VAL A 45 -55.65 -65.61 -66.91
N ASP A 46 -55.31 -66.62 -67.70
CA ASP A 46 -54.54 -67.78 -67.24
C ASP A 46 -53.08 -67.44 -66.93
N THR A 47 -52.45 -66.59 -67.76
CA THR A 47 -51.08 -66.08 -67.54
C THR A 47 -50.98 -65.29 -66.23
N PHE A 48 -52.03 -64.53 -65.88
CA PHE A 48 -52.09 -63.77 -64.63
C PHE A 48 -52.27 -64.68 -63.40
N ILE A 49 -52.89 -65.85 -63.56
CA ILE A 49 -53.03 -66.85 -62.49
C ILE A 49 -51.67 -67.53 -62.18
N GLU A 50 -50.83 -67.79 -63.18
CA GLU A 50 -49.48 -68.35 -62.95
C GLU A 50 -48.54 -67.36 -62.23
N GLU A 51 -48.55 -66.08 -62.61
CA GLU A 51 -47.79 -65.04 -61.88
C GLU A 51 -48.31 -64.87 -60.44
N PHE A 52 -49.62 -64.99 -60.22
CA PHE A 52 -50.22 -64.92 -58.89
C PHE A 52 -49.84 -66.10 -57.99
N GLN A 53 -49.81 -67.35 -58.50
CA GLN A 53 -49.38 -68.50 -57.71
C GLN A 53 -47.91 -68.37 -57.25
N ASN A 54 -47.03 -67.88 -58.14
CA ASN A 54 -45.61 -67.67 -57.84
C ASN A 54 -45.34 -66.52 -56.86
N THR A 55 -46.21 -65.51 -56.80
CA THR A 55 -46.07 -64.37 -55.86
C THR A 55 -46.75 -64.64 -54.51
N SER A 56 -47.92 -65.30 -54.50
CA SER A 56 -48.69 -65.63 -53.29
C SER A 56 -47.96 -66.60 -52.33
N GLN A 57 -47.03 -67.42 -52.83
CA GLN A 57 -46.16 -68.24 -51.97
C GLN A 57 -45.05 -67.46 -51.26
N LYS A 58 -44.63 -66.29 -51.78
CA LYS A 58 -43.51 -65.50 -51.22
C LYS A 58 -43.94 -64.52 -50.12
N ASN A 59 -45.14 -63.93 -50.24
CA ASN A 59 -45.66 -62.97 -49.29
C ASN A 59 -46.96 -63.51 -48.64
N GLY A 60 -46.87 -63.95 -47.39
CA GLY A 60 -47.98 -64.52 -46.62
C GLY A 60 -49.06 -63.53 -46.15
N ASP A 61 -49.46 -62.58 -47.01
CA ASP A 61 -50.40 -61.52 -46.68
C ASP A 61 -51.87 -62.00 -46.76
N THR A 62 -52.49 -62.17 -45.59
CA THR A 62 -53.89 -62.56 -45.44
C THR A 62 -54.88 -61.42 -45.71
N GLN A 63 -54.44 -60.16 -45.77
CA GLN A 63 -55.29 -59.00 -46.10
C GLN A 63 -55.58 -58.96 -47.60
N TYR A 64 -54.59 -59.28 -48.45
CA TYR A 64 -54.75 -59.34 -49.90
C TYR A 64 -55.71 -60.46 -50.36
N ARG A 65 -55.62 -61.64 -49.73
CA ARG A 65 -56.42 -62.83 -50.09
C ARG A 65 -57.94 -62.58 -49.90
N LYS A 66 -58.33 -62.04 -48.73
CA LYS A 66 -59.72 -61.63 -48.43
C LYS A 66 -60.26 -60.57 -49.39
N LYS A 67 -59.39 -59.71 -49.91
CA LYS A 67 -59.73 -58.64 -50.88
C LYS A 67 -60.08 -59.22 -52.26
N TRP A 68 -59.55 -60.40 -52.59
CA TRP A 68 -59.84 -61.13 -53.84
C TRP A 68 -61.06 -62.05 -53.72
N GLU A 69 -61.26 -62.71 -52.57
CA GLU A 69 -62.49 -63.50 -52.29
C GLU A 69 -63.76 -62.64 -52.44
N ASN A 70 -63.76 -61.42 -51.91
CA ASN A 70 -64.83 -60.44 -52.11
C ASN A 70 -65.02 -60.02 -53.59
N SER A 71 -63.96 -60.05 -54.40
CA SER A 71 -64.04 -59.72 -55.84
C SER A 71 -64.64 -60.88 -56.64
N LEU A 72 -64.33 -62.14 -56.27
CA LEU A 72 -64.94 -63.33 -56.86
C LEU A 72 -66.45 -63.37 -56.58
N LEU A 73 -66.85 -63.18 -55.32
CA LEU A 73 -68.25 -63.08 -54.90
C LEU A 73 -68.99 -61.95 -55.65
N CYS A 74 -68.35 -60.81 -55.90
CA CYS A 74 -68.94 -59.74 -56.71
C CYS A 74 -69.15 -60.15 -58.18
N LEU A 75 -68.25 -60.96 -58.77
CA LEU A 75 -68.37 -61.44 -60.16
C LEU A 75 -69.43 -62.54 -60.29
N GLU A 76 -69.51 -63.48 -59.34
CA GLU A 76 -70.58 -64.49 -59.29
C GLU A 76 -71.96 -63.83 -59.15
N VAL A 77 -72.10 -62.84 -58.25
CA VAL A 77 -73.34 -62.06 -58.06
C VAL A 77 -73.68 -61.20 -59.29
N LEU A 78 -72.70 -60.79 -60.10
CA LEU A 78 -72.95 -60.09 -61.37
C LEU A 78 -73.44 -61.05 -62.46
N ASN A 79 -72.82 -62.22 -62.63
CA ASN A 79 -73.27 -63.23 -63.59
C ASN A 79 -74.71 -63.70 -63.29
N LEU A 80 -75.00 -64.03 -62.02
CA LEU A 80 -76.36 -64.35 -61.55
C LEU A 80 -77.39 -63.25 -61.89
N LYS A 81 -76.97 -61.99 -61.97
CA LYS A 81 -77.84 -60.83 -62.21
C LYS A 81 -78.18 -60.62 -63.69
N ASP A 82 -77.33 -61.06 -64.61
CA ASP A 82 -77.61 -61.05 -66.05
C ASP A 82 -78.31 -62.33 -66.53
N ASP A 83 -78.20 -63.45 -65.79
CA ASP A 83 -79.03 -64.63 -66.02
C ASP A 83 -80.45 -64.48 -65.48
N LEU A 84 -80.63 -64.05 -64.22
CA LEU A 84 -81.96 -63.75 -63.65
C LEU A 84 -82.70 -62.61 -64.37
N ARG A 85 -82.03 -61.86 -65.26
CA ARG A 85 -82.63 -60.83 -66.11
C ARG A 85 -83.52 -61.38 -67.23
N LYS A 86 -83.54 -62.70 -67.43
CA LYS A 86 -84.31 -63.40 -68.47
C LYS A 86 -85.66 -63.93 -67.97
N GLU A 87 -85.86 -64.01 -66.65
CA GLU A 87 -87.10 -64.47 -66.01
C GLU A 87 -87.73 -63.33 -65.19
N ASN A 88 -89.06 -63.18 -65.26
CA ASN A 88 -89.71 -61.89 -65.02
C ASN A 88 -90.66 -61.90 -63.81
N THR A 89 -90.09 -61.88 -62.60
CA THR A 89 -90.83 -61.78 -61.32
C THR A 89 -90.40 -60.56 -60.50
N ASN A 90 -91.36 -59.84 -59.91
CA ASN A 90 -91.12 -58.50 -59.34
C ASN A 90 -90.73 -58.49 -57.84
N ASP A 91 -91.08 -59.52 -57.06
CA ASP A 91 -90.80 -59.53 -55.61
C ASP A 91 -89.36 -59.95 -55.28
N ASP A 92 -88.74 -60.83 -56.07
CA ASP A 92 -87.34 -61.23 -55.90
C ASP A 92 -86.41 -60.01 -55.97
N MET A 93 -86.68 -59.10 -56.91
CA MET A 93 -85.97 -57.83 -57.06
C MET A 93 -86.12 -56.89 -55.87
N ARG A 94 -87.20 -56.98 -55.06
CA ARG A 94 -87.34 -56.20 -53.82
C ARG A 94 -86.48 -56.80 -52.70
N THR A 95 -86.56 -58.12 -52.52
CA THR A 95 -85.78 -58.86 -51.51
C THR A 95 -84.29 -58.71 -51.76
N LEU A 96 -83.84 -58.80 -53.01
CA LEU A 96 -82.44 -58.62 -53.40
C LEU A 96 -81.94 -57.20 -53.10
N ASN A 97 -82.75 -56.17 -53.35
CA ASN A 97 -82.42 -54.77 -53.03
C ASN A 97 -82.38 -54.49 -51.51
N ALA A 98 -83.25 -55.13 -50.72
CA ALA A 98 -83.20 -55.05 -49.26
C ALA A 98 -81.91 -55.66 -48.71
N ASN A 99 -81.58 -56.88 -49.15
CA ASN A 99 -80.36 -57.58 -48.77
C ASN A 99 -79.10 -56.81 -49.20
N TRP A 100 -79.08 -56.23 -50.41
CA TRP A 100 -77.96 -55.40 -50.89
C TRP A 100 -77.75 -54.13 -50.04
N LYS A 101 -78.82 -53.49 -49.54
CA LYS A 101 -78.71 -52.37 -48.59
C LYS A 101 -78.15 -52.80 -47.23
N VAL A 102 -78.52 -53.98 -46.73
CA VAL A 102 -77.96 -54.54 -45.49
C VAL A 102 -76.48 -54.87 -45.66
N LEU A 103 -76.11 -55.57 -46.75
CA LEU A 103 -74.73 -55.90 -47.11
C LEU A 103 -73.85 -54.65 -47.21
N ASN A 104 -74.28 -53.61 -47.92
CA ASN A 104 -73.53 -52.35 -48.00
C ASN A 104 -73.37 -51.66 -46.63
N LYS A 105 -74.38 -51.72 -45.75
CA LYS A 105 -74.28 -51.15 -44.39
C LYS A 105 -73.33 -51.95 -43.50
N MET A 106 -73.30 -53.28 -43.64
CA MET A 106 -72.34 -54.15 -42.96
C MET A 106 -70.91 -53.95 -43.50
N ASP A 107 -70.73 -53.86 -44.82
CA ASP A 107 -69.42 -53.68 -45.42
C ASP A 107 -68.84 -52.28 -45.16
N LYS A 108 -69.67 -51.22 -45.21
CA LYS A 108 -69.25 -49.90 -44.74
C LYS A 108 -68.76 -49.94 -43.30
N LYS A 109 -69.50 -50.60 -42.39
CA LYS A 109 -69.06 -50.76 -40.99
C LYS A 109 -67.76 -51.56 -40.90
N ARG A 110 -67.59 -52.66 -41.63
CA ARG A 110 -66.33 -53.44 -41.67
C ARG A 110 -65.14 -52.62 -42.14
N ARG A 111 -65.33 -51.73 -43.13
CA ARG A 111 -64.29 -50.79 -43.59
C ARG A 111 -63.94 -49.76 -42.51
N GLU A 112 -64.93 -49.23 -41.78
CA GLU A 112 -64.73 -48.32 -40.64
C GLU A 112 -64.06 -49.01 -39.44
N ASP A 113 -64.39 -50.28 -39.17
CA ASP A 113 -63.77 -51.10 -38.13
C ASP A 113 -62.30 -51.40 -38.49
N CYS A 114 -62.03 -51.84 -39.73
CA CYS A 114 -60.68 -52.13 -40.24
C CYS A 114 -59.78 -50.87 -40.28
N ALA A 115 -60.32 -49.70 -40.68
CA ALA A 115 -59.58 -48.44 -40.67
C ALA A 115 -59.16 -48.02 -39.25
N ARG A 116 -60.03 -48.22 -38.25
CA ARG A 116 -59.71 -47.97 -36.83
C ARG A 116 -58.67 -48.95 -36.29
N GLU A 117 -58.71 -50.20 -36.73
CA GLU A 117 -57.73 -51.22 -36.35
C GLU A 117 -56.34 -50.93 -36.94
N GLU A 118 -56.26 -50.52 -38.21
CA GLU A 118 -55.03 -50.02 -38.82
C GLU A 118 -54.50 -48.75 -38.13
N GLU A 119 -55.36 -47.79 -37.77
CA GLU A 119 -54.95 -46.59 -37.05
C GLU A 119 -54.41 -46.91 -35.65
N HIS A 120 -55.07 -47.83 -34.93
CA HIS A 120 -54.61 -48.33 -33.64
C HIS A 120 -53.25 -49.02 -33.74
N GLN A 121 -53.00 -49.85 -34.76
CA GLN A 121 -51.68 -50.44 -35.02
C GLN A 121 -50.62 -49.37 -35.31
N LYS A 122 -50.93 -48.37 -36.15
CA LYS A 122 -50.03 -47.24 -36.47
C LYS A 122 -49.73 -46.40 -35.21
N LEU A 123 -50.67 -46.26 -34.28
CA LEU A 123 -50.47 -45.62 -32.98
C LEU A 123 -49.60 -46.45 -32.04
N GLN A 124 -49.83 -47.76 -31.92
CA GLN A 124 -49.00 -48.65 -31.11
C GLN A 124 -47.55 -48.69 -31.62
N GLN A 125 -47.33 -48.74 -32.93
CA GLN A 125 -45.98 -48.70 -33.52
C GLN A 125 -45.27 -47.37 -33.22
N LYS A 126 -45.96 -46.23 -33.32
CA LYS A 126 -45.43 -44.91 -32.91
C LYS A 126 -45.11 -44.84 -31.41
N LEU A 127 -45.94 -45.44 -30.56
CA LEU A 127 -45.70 -45.53 -29.11
C LEU A 127 -44.45 -46.37 -28.80
N LYS A 128 -44.29 -47.52 -29.46
CA LYS A 128 -43.10 -48.36 -29.30
C LYS A 128 -41.83 -47.61 -29.70
N ILE A 129 -41.79 -47.02 -30.90
CA ILE A 129 -40.63 -46.24 -31.38
C ILE A 129 -40.29 -45.08 -30.42
N LYS A 130 -41.29 -44.39 -29.85
CA LYS A 130 -41.06 -43.34 -28.85
C LYS A 130 -40.47 -43.88 -27.54
N ASN A 131 -40.92 -45.03 -27.07
CA ASN A 131 -40.37 -45.68 -25.87
C ASN A 131 -38.93 -46.15 -26.10
N ASP A 132 -38.65 -46.77 -27.25
CA ASP A 132 -37.31 -47.24 -27.61
C ASP A 132 -36.32 -46.06 -27.65
N ILE A 133 -36.68 -44.95 -28.31
CA ILE A 133 -35.89 -43.70 -28.34
C ILE A 133 -35.69 -43.11 -26.93
N ALA A 134 -36.70 -43.16 -26.07
CA ALA A 134 -36.61 -42.67 -24.70
C ALA A 134 -35.66 -43.51 -23.84
N GLN A 135 -35.70 -44.85 -23.97
CA GLN A 135 -34.80 -45.77 -23.27
C GLN A 135 -33.34 -45.59 -23.74
N ASP A 136 -33.12 -45.41 -25.04
CA ASP A 136 -31.81 -45.11 -25.62
C ASP A 136 -31.24 -43.76 -25.17
N SER A 137 -32.10 -42.74 -25.10
CA SER A 137 -31.72 -41.41 -24.60
C SER A 137 -31.37 -41.45 -23.11
N PHE A 138 -32.17 -42.14 -22.29
CA PHE A 138 -31.89 -42.34 -20.87
C PHE A 138 -30.57 -43.11 -20.66
N SER A 139 -30.35 -44.18 -21.42
CA SER A 139 -29.15 -45.02 -21.35
C SER A 139 -27.87 -44.25 -21.73
N ARG A 140 -27.94 -43.39 -22.76
CA ARG A 140 -26.83 -42.49 -23.13
C ARG A 140 -26.55 -41.46 -22.03
N ASN A 141 -27.59 -40.77 -21.53
CA ASN A 141 -27.45 -39.80 -20.43
C ASN A 141 -26.86 -40.43 -19.15
N MET A 142 -27.21 -41.68 -18.83
CA MET A 142 -26.63 -42.40 -17.68
C MET A 142 -25.15 -42.73 -17.88
N LYS A 143 -24.74 -43.21 -19.06
CA LYS A 143 -23.32 -43.45 -19.39
C LYS A 143 -22.51 -42.15 -19.36
N GLU A 144 -23.06 -41.05 -19.88
CA GLU A 144 -22.39 -39.74 -19.86
C GLU A 144 -22.20 -39.20 -18.42
N LYS A 145 -23.22 -39.35 -17.56
CA LYS A 145 -23.11 -39.00 -16.13
C LYS A 145 -22.06 -39.86 -15.40
N GLN A 146 -22.00 -41.16 -15.68
CA GLN A 146 -20.96 -42.05 -15.13
C GLN A 146 -19.56 -41.63 -15.59
N MET A 147 -19.39 -41.34 -16.88
CA MET A 147 -18.10 -40.89 -17.44
C MET A 147 -17.65 -39.55 -16.81
N LYS A 148 -18.56 -38.59 -16.64
CA LYS A 148 -18.27 -37.32 -15.96
C LYS A 148 -17.84 -37.52 -14.50
N LEU A 149 -18.47 -38.45 -13.77
CA LEU A 149 -18.09 -38.79 -12.39
C LEU A 149 -16.70 -39.46 -12.32
N ILE A 150 -16.36 -40.33 -13.28
CA ILE A 150 -15.02 -40.95 -13.37
C ILE A 150 -13.96 -39.89 -13.66
N MET A 151 -14.19 -39.02 -14.64
CA MET A 151 -13.29 -37.92 -14.98
C MET A 151 -13.11 -36.91 -13.85
N GLN A 152 -14.15 -36.69 -13.01
CA GLN A 152 -14.02 -35.89 -11.80
C GLN A 152 -13.10 -36.57 -10.77
N LYS A 153 -13.30 -37.87 -10.49
CA LYS A 153 -12.47 -38.63 -9.54
C LYS A 153 -10.99 -38.65 -9.95
N LEU A 154 -10.70 -38.90 -11.23
CA LEU A 154 -9.33 -38.86 -11.75
C LEU A 154 -8.68 -37.47 -11.53
N LYS A 155 -9.39 -36.38 -11.86
CA LYS A 155 -8.90 -35.01 -11.59
C LYS A 155 -8.73 -34.70 -10.10
N GLU A 156 -9.54 -35.30 -9.22
CA GLU A 156 -9.35 -35.18 -7.76
C GLU A 156 -8.13 -35.96 -7.27
N GLU A 157 -7.79 -37.10 -7.90
CA GLU A 157 -6.60 -37.89 -7.59
C GLU A 157 -5.31 -37.26 -8.12
N GLU A 158 -5.29 -36.74 -9.36
CA GLU A 158 -4.21 -35.90 -9.87
C GLU A 158 -3.93 -34.72 -8.93
N ARG A 159 -5.00 -34.03 -8.46
CA ARG A 159 -4.90 -32.94 -7.48
C ARG A 159 -4.44 -33.38 -6.10
N LYS A 160 -4.56 -34.66 -5.72
CA LYS A 160 -3.95 -35.20 -4.49
C LYS A 160 -2.47 -35.46 -4.72
N LEU A 161 -2.12 -36.17 -5.80
CA LEU A 161 -0.75 -36.52 -6.15
C LEU A 161 0.14 -35.29 -6.35
N TYR A 162 -0.38 -34.26 -7.03
CA TYR A 162 0.31 -32.97 -7.20
C TYR A 162 0.57 -32.29 -5.85
N ARG A 163 -0.43 -32.21 -4.96
CA ARG A 163 -0.26 -31.63 -3.62
C ARG A 163 0.72 -32.43 -2.77
N GLN A 164 0.72 -33.76 -2.87
CA GLN A 164 1.68 -34.62 -2.18
C GLN A 164 3.12 -34.41 -2.69
N ARG A 165 3.30 -34.23 -4.01
CA ARG A 165 4.60 -33.86 -4.61
C ARG A 165 5.07 -32.47 -4.14
N GLN A 166 4.18 -31.48 -4.07
CA GLN A 166 4.50 -30.15 -3.55
C GLN A 166 4.91 -30.19 -2.07
N LEU A 167 4.17 -30.90 -1.22
CA LEU A 167 4.54 -31.10 0.19
C LEU A 167 5.91 -31.79 0.34
N SER A 168 6.24 -32.76 -0.51
CA SER A 168 7.56 -33.41 -0.51
C SER A 168 8.71 -32.52 -1.00
N LEU A 169 8.43 -31.46 -1.78
CA LEU A 169 9.42 -30.43 -2.11
C LEU A 169 9.58 -29.47 -0.94
N MET A 170 8.48 -28.95 -0.39
CA MET A 170 8.49 -28.06 0.78
C MET A 170 9.18 -28.67 2.01
N ASP A 171 9.06 -29.98 2.23
CA ASP A 171 9.75 -30.69 3.32
C ASP A 171 11.28 -30.73 3.11
N LYS A 172 11.74 -30.90 1.88
CA LYS A 172 13.17 -30.84 1.52
C LYS A 172 13.73 -29.43 1.66
N ASP A 173 12.99 -28.43 1.19
CA ASP A 173 13.38 -27.03 1.28
C ASP A 173 13.38 -26.55 2.74
N LEU A 174 12.40 -26.98 3.55
CA LEU A 174 12.36 -26.73 5.00
C LEU A 174 13.57 -27.36 5.71
N LYS A 175 13.91 -28.60 5.38
CA LYS A 175 15.08 -29.28 5.97
C LYS A 175 16.39 -28.59 5.59
N ARG A 176 16.56 -28.25 4.32
CA ARG A 176 17.69 -27.44 3.85
C ARG A 176 17.79 -26.10 4.60
N TRP A 177 16.65 -25.43 4.81
CA TRP A 177 16.61 -24.16 5.54
C TRP A 177 16.95 -24.33 7.03
N GLN A 178 16.61 -25.46 7.65
CA GLN A 178 17.06 -25.81 9.01
C GLN A 178 18.58 -26.01 9.06
N ASP A 179 19.17 -26.72 8.10
CA ASP A 179 20.62 -26.92 8.02
C ASP A 179 21.36 -25.58 7.80
N GLU A 180 20.85 -24.72 6.89
CA GLU A 180 21.37 -23.36 6.66
C GLU A 180 21.22 -22.44 7.90
N LEU A 181 20.13 -22.57 8.67
CA LEU A 181 19.91 -21.83 9.91
C LEU A 181 20.90 -22.22 11.02
N VAL A 182 21.17 -23.52 11.20
CA VAL A 182 22.15 -24.01 12.19
C VAL A 182 23.57 -23.55 11.82
N LEU A 183 23.91 -23.55 10.53
CA LEU A 183 25.18 -22.98 10.05
C LEU A 183 25.27 -21.47 10.33
N PHE A 184 24.21 -20.70 10.05
CA PHE A 184 24.15 -19.27 10.31
C PHE A 184 24.27 -18.92 11.81
N GLN A 185 23.59 -19.66 12.68
CA GLN A 185 23.72 -19.53 14.14
C GLN A 185 25.16 -19.80 14.59
N THR A 186 25.77 -20.89 14.11
CA THR A 186 27.16 -21.25 14.45
C THR A 186 28.17 -20.17 14.01
N ILE A 187 27.99 -19.58 12.82
CA ILE A 187 28.83 -18.48 12.31
C ILE A 187 28.67 -17.22 13.17
N ASN A 188 27.45 -16.87 13.58
CA ASN A 188 27.19 -15.69 14.40
C ASN A 188 27.70 -15.85 15.84
N ASP A 189 27.56 -17.03 16.44
CA ASP A 189 28.11 -17.33 17.77
C ASP A 189 29.65 -17.23 17.77
N ASN A 190 30.31 -17.72 16.74
CA ASN A 190 31.76 -17.59 16.60
C ASN A 190 32.19 -16.13 16.41
N ARG A 191 31.48 -15.35 15.57
CA ARG A 191 31.70 -13.90 15.45
C ARG A 191 31.48 -13.16 16.76
N ALA A 192 30.45 -13.52 17.53
CA ALA A 192 30.17 -12.92 18.83
C ALA A 192 31.31 -13.19 19.84
N ARG A 193 31.89 -14.40 19.84
CA ARG A 193 33.07 -14.74 20.65
C ARG A 193 34.28 -13.89 20.27
N GLU A 194 34.63 -13.80 18.97
CA GLU A 194 35.73 -12.94 18.50
C GLU A 194 35.56 -11.48 18.91
N ILE A 195 34.34 -10.93 18.79
CA ILE A 195 34.04 -9.54 19.16
C ILE A 195 34.23 -9.34 20.67
N VAL A 196 33.76 -10.28 21.51
CA VAL A 196 33.96 -10.23 22.96
C VAL A 196 35.44 -10.32 23.34
N GLU A 197 36.21 -11.16 22.66
CA GLU A 197 37.64 -11.36 22.89
C GLU A 197 38.45 -10.10 22.54
N LYS A 198 38.30 -9.57 21.31
CA LYS A 198 38.90 -8.30 20.86
C LYS A 198 38.50 -7.12 21.78
N LYS A 199 37.25 -7.09 22.28
CA LYS A 199 36.75 -6.06 23.21
C LYS A 199 37.36 -6.21 24.61
N ASN A 200 37.71 -7.42 25.05
CA ASN A 200 38.43 -7.66 26.29
C ASN A 200 39.92 -7.33 26.20
N GLU A 201 40.57 -7.59 25.06
CA GLU A 201 41.94 -7.12 24.79
C GLU A 201 42.01 -5.59 24.75
N SER A 202 41.09 -4.92 24.02
CA SER A 202 40.99 -3.47 24.00
C SER A 202 40.80 -2.86 25.41
N LYS A 203 40.02 -3.52 26.28
CA LYS A 203 39.91 -3.14 27.70
C LYS A 203 41.24 -3.29 28.44
N LYS A 204 41.95 -4.44 28.32
CA LYS A 204 43.27 -4.64 28.93
C LYS A 204 44.25 -3.55 28.50
N GLN A 205 44.31 -3.24 27.21
CA GLN A 205 45.20 -2.21 26.67
C GLN A 205 44.86 -0.80 27.17
N LYS A 206 43.56 -0.46 27.25
CA LYS A 206 43.11 0.82 27.83
C LYS A 206 43.44 0.94 29.32
N VAL A 207 43.32 -0.14 30.09
CA VAL A 207 43.73 -0.17 31.51
C VAL A 207 45.25 0.02 31.65
N LEU A 208 46.05 -0.62 30.80
CA LEU A 208 47.50 -0.48 30.79
C LEU A 208 47.95 0.96 30.43
N ASN A 209 47.39 1.52 29.35
CA ASN A 209 47.69 2.90 28.95
C ASN A 209 47.27 3.92 30.03
N ASN A 210 46.08 3.77 30.62
CA ASN A 210 45.63 4.64 31.71
C ASN A 210 46.50 4.54 32.98
N ARG A 211 47.21 3.42 33.17
CA ARG A 211 48.20 3.26 34.24
C ARG A 211 49.48 4.02 33.93
N LEU A 212 50.03 3.86 32.72
CA LEU A 212 51.21 4.61 32.25
C LEU A 212 50.99 6.13 32.31
N ILE A 213 49.82 6.61 31.89
CA ILE A 213 49.47 8.04 31.92
C ILE A 213 49.51 8.56 33.36
N LYS A 214 48.91 7.85 34.32
CA LYS A 214 48.95 8.24 35.74
C LYS A 214 50.36 8.21 36.34
N GLU A 215 51.21 7.28 35.92
CA GLU A 215 52.60 7.19 36.37
C GLU A 215 53.44 8.35 35.79
N LEU A 216 53.19 8.75 34.54
CA LEU A 216 53.77 9.96 33.92
C LEU A 216 53.28 11.26 34.57
N ASP A 217 51.97 11.42 34.77
CA ASP A 217 51.37 12.58 35.44
C ASP A 217 51.94 12.76 36.85
N HIS A 218 52.06 11.66 37.62
CA HIS A 218 52.62 11.70 38.97
C HIS A 218 54.13 12.05 38.96
N ALA A 219 54.89 11.61 37.95
CA ALA A 219 56.28 12.03 37.77
C ALA A 219 56.39 13.53 37.46
N ALA A 220 55.59 14.04 36.53
CA ALA A 220 55.55 15.45 36.16
C ALA A 220 55.10 16.35 37.33
N LEU A 221 54.11 15.92 38.11
CA LEU A 221 53.65 16.64 39.31
C LEU A 221 54.77 16.73 40.37
N LYS A 222 55.52 15.64 40.56
CA LYS A 222 56.64 15.60 41.52
C LYS A 222 57.75 16.58 41.14
N ILE A 223 58.11 16.64 39.85
CA ILE A 223 59.08 17.60 39.32
C ILE A 223 58.62 19.05 39.55
N ARG A 224 57.34 19.37 39.30
CA ARG A 224 56.77 20.70 39.57
C ARG A 224 56.86 21.09 41.05
N ILE A 225 56.46 20.20 41.96
CA ILE A 225 56.53 20.45 43.42
C ILE A 225 57.98 20.70 43.85
N GLU A 226 58.94 19.97 43.29
CA GLU A 226 60.36 20.10 43.63
C GLU A 226 61.02 21.37 43.04
N GLN A 227 60.51 21.88 41.91
CA GLN A 227 60.84 23.21 41.38
C GLN A 227 60.22 24.33 42.24
N GLU A 228 58.94 24.21 42.60
CA GLU A 228 58.22 25.24 43.36
C GLU A 228 58.76 25.37 44.80
N ASN A 229 59.14 24.27 45.43
CA ASN A 229 59.80 24.29 46.75
C ASN A 229 61.18 24.97 46.69
N LYS A 230 61.97 24.78 45.63
CA LYS A 230 63.23 25.50 45.44
C LYS A 230 63.02 27.00 45.28
N LEU A 231 62.00 27.41 44.52
CA LEU A 231 61.65 28.82 44.36
C LEU A 231 61.27 29.44 45.71
N ARG A 232 60.43 28.77 46.51
CA ARG A 232 60.06 29.23 47.87
C ARG A 232 61.26 29.28 48.82
N GLU A 233 62.22 28.37 48.70
CA GLU A 233 63.49 28.45 49.44
C GLU A 233 64.32 29.69 49.05
N GLU A 234 64.40 30.03 47.78
CA GLU A 234 65.08 31.24 47.30
C GLU A 234 64.36 32.52 47.72
N GLU A 235 63.03 32.57 47.62
CA GLU A 235 62.18 33.66 48.10
C GLU A 235 62.33 33.88 49.61
N THR A 236 62.33 32.81 50.41
CA THR A 236 62.50 32.92 51.87
C THR A 236 63.92 33.34 52.26
N LYS A 237 64.96 32.83 51.59
CA LYS A 237 66.35 33.30 51.77
C LYS A 237 66.47 34.79 51.41
N ALA A 238 65.87 35.23 50.31
CA ALA A 238 65.84 36.63 49.91
C ALA A 238 65.08 37.50 50.93
N ALA A 239 63.92 37.03 51.42
CA ALA A 239 63.12 37.74 52.42
C ALA A 239 63.82 37.86 53.79
N ILE A 240 64.61 36.86 54.19
CA ILE A 240 65.49 36.93 55.36
C ILE A 240 66.56 38.00 55.16
N LEU A 241 67.31 37.95 54.04
CA LEU A 241 68.33 38.95 53.72
C LEU A 241 67.78 40.38 53.66
N LEU A 242 66.55 40.56 53.17
CA LEU A 242 65.85 41.85 53.14
C LEU A 242 65.41 42.30 54.54
N LYS A 243 65.01 41.36 55.42
CA LYS A 243 64.76 41.63 56.84
C LYS A 243 66.03 42.07 57.55
N ASP A 244 67.15 41.38 57.34
CA ASP A 244 68.41 41.66 58.03
C ASP A 244 68.95 43.04 57.63
N LYS A 245 68.98 43.36 56.32
CA LYS A 245 69.27 44.71 55.83
C LYS A 245 68.32 45.77 56.40
N ARG A 246 67.04 45.44 56.58
CA ARG A 246 66.05 46.35 57.18
C ARG A 246 66.27 46.54 58.68
N VAL A 247 66.73 45.53 59.42
CA VAL A 247 67.14 45.66 60.83
C VAL A 247 68.41 46.52 60.94
N GLU A 248 69.36 46.32 60.04
CA GLU A 248 70.58 47.14 59.93
C GLU A 248 70.24 48.62 59.68
N LEU A 249 69.35 48.89 58.72
CA LEU A 249 68.83 50.23 58.44
C LEU A 249 68.03 50.80 59.62
N ILE A 250 67.14 50.04 60.25
CA ILE A 250 66.37 50.50 61.42
C ILE A 250 67.27 50.84 62.63
N ASN A 251 68.39 50.13 62.80
CA ASN A 251 69.37 50.48 63.84
C ASN A 251 70.11 51.79 63.48
N LYS A 252 70.48 51.98 62.22
CA LYS A 252 71.08 53.23 61.71
C LYS A 252 70.13 54.41 61.83
N GLU A 253 68.87 54.22 61.42
CA GLU A 253 67.78 55.19 61.59
C GLU A 253 67.49 55.45 63.07
N LYS A 254 67.62 54.48 63.99
CA LYS A 254 67.53 54.72 65.44
C LYS A 254 68.62 55.63 65.95
N ASP A 255 69.87 55.45 65.52
CA ASP A 255 71.00 56.30 65.92
C ASP A 255 70.90 57.72 65.34
N GLU A 256 70.27 57.87 64.17
CA GLU A 256 69.92 59.17 63.59
C GLU A 256 68.67 59.79 64.25
N PHE A 257 67.67 58.99 64.61
CA PHE A 257 66.48 59.43 65.35
C PHE A 257 66.82 59.82 66.80
N LEU A 258 67.85 59.22 67.42
CA LEU A 258 68.42 59.65 68.71
C LEU A 258 69.18 60.98 68.65
N LYS A 259 69.44 61.50 67.43
CA LYS A 259 69.86 62.88 67.18
C LYS A 259 68.61 63.74 66.90
N VAL A 260 67.86 63.41 65.85
CA VAL A 260 66.71 64.18 65.34
C VAL A 260 65.56 64.35 66.36
N SER A 261 65.34 63.39 67.26
CA SER A 261 64.32 63.48 68.32
C SER A 261 64.58 64.64 69.30
N ARG A 262 65.83 65.09 69.45
CA ARG A 262 66.18 66.28 70.25
C ARG A 262 65.71 67.57 69.59
N ASP A 263 65.62 67.58 68.27
CA ASP A 263 65.26 68.75 67.46
C ASP A 263 63.76 68.78 67.14
N VAL A 264 63.16 67.64 66.81
CA VAL A 264 61.70 67.51 66.52
C VAL A 264 60.85 67.85 67.75
N ALA A 265 61.37 67.66 68.97
CA ALA A 265 60.74 68.09 70.21
C ALA A 265 60.45 69.62 70.29
N ARG A 266 61.05 70.44 69.41
CA ARG A 266 60.77 71.89 69.31
C ARG A 266 59.80 72.26 68.18
N ALA A 267 59.57 71.39 67.19
CA ALA A 267 59.09 71.81 65.88
C ALA A 267 57.56 71.78 65.70
N ASN A 268 56.86 70.73 66.15
CA ASN A 268 55.47 70.46 65.75
C ASN A 268 54.44 70.63 66.87
N ARG A 269 54.50 71.78 67.54
CA ARG A 269 53.27 72.50 67.90
C ARG A 269 52.78 73.15 66.59
N VAL A 270 51.47 73.15 66.32
CA VAL A 270 50.87 73.59 65.04
C VAL A 270 51.11 72.62 63.86
N LEU A 271 50.33 71.54 63.84
CA LEU A 271 49.54 71.13 62.65
C LEU A 271 48.56 70.01 63.04
N ARG A 272 47.52 70.40 63.78
CA ARG A 272 46.25 69.66 63.72
C ARG A 272 45.51 70.05 62.44
N ASP A 273 44.56 69.19 62.07
CA ASP A 273 43.43 69.47 61.19
C ASP A 273 43.76 69.83 59.73
N LEU A 274 43.58 68.86 58.82
CA LEU A 274 42.82 69.07 57.57
C LEU A 274 42.52 67.75 56.83
N LYS A 275 41.29 67.65 56.30
CA LYS A 275 40.61 66.52 55.61
C LYS A 275 40.02 65.46 56.57
N LYS A 276 38.70 65.31 56.72
CA LYS A 276 37.55 65.23 55.77
C LYS A 276 37.57 63.96 54.91
N GLU A 277 36.55 63.08 54.90
CA GLU A 277 35.10 63.29 54.64
C GLU A 277 34.89 63.66 53.15
N LYS A 278 34.52 62.78 52.20
CA LYS A 278 33.78 61.49 52.17
C LYS A 278 32.25 61.59 51.93
N ASP A 279 31.92 62.06 50.73
CA ASP A 279 30.93 61.59 49.72
C ASP A 279 29.51 61.13 50.13
N MET A 280 28.48 61.60 49.38
CA MET A 280 27.17 60.91 49.33
C MET A 280 26.24 61.28 48.14
N HIS A 281 25.64 60.25 47.50
CA HIS A 281 24.43 60.25 46.63
C HIS A 281 24.46 60.99 45.25
N ARG A 282 23.53 60.76 44.28
CA ARG A 282 22.14 60.23 44.31
C ARG A 282 21.69 59.52 42.99
N SER A 283 20.53 58.85 43.01
CA SER A 283 19.80 58.21 41.88
C SER A 283 18.44 58.89 41.58
N LEU A 284 17.65 58.40 40.56
CA LEU A 284 16.22 58.64 40.15
C LEU A 284 16.10 58.97 38.62
N GLU A 285 15.04 58.70 37.82
CA GLU A 285 13.81 57.86 37.86
C GLU A 285 13.20 57.75 36.40
N TYR A 286 11.87 57.51 36.24
CA TYR A 286 10.98 57.73 35.07
C TYR A 286 10.93 56.72 33.86
N LYS A 287 9.84 56.57 33.07
CA LYS A 287 8.38 56.27 33.33
C LYS A 287 7.55 56.18 32.01
N MET A 288 6.52 55.29 31.97
CA MET A 288 5.20 55.44 31.24
C MET A 288 5.19 55.59 29.69
N ASP A 289 4.16 55.29 28.87
CA ASP A 289 2.85 54.57 29.00
C ASP A 289 2.78 53.46 27.87
N SER A 290 1.75 53.09 27.07
CA SER A 290 0.33 53.46 26.81
C SER A 290 -0.44 52.34 26.03
N GLU A 291 -1.73 52.55 25.69
CA GLU A 291 -2.62 51.61 24.94
C GLU A 291 -3.25 52.21 23.67
N GLY A 292 -3.88 51.38 22.81
CA GLY A 292 -4.59 51.82 21.60
C GLY A 292 -5.69 50.85 21.11
N GLN A 293 -6.71 51.37 20.40
CA GLN A 293 -7.89 50.63 19.93
C GLN A 293 -7.81 50.25 18.43
N PHE A 294 -8.57 49.23 18.01
CA PHE A 294 -8.68 48.78 16.61
C PHE A 294 -10.15 48.74 16.12
N PRO A 295 -10.41 48.98 14.82
CA PRO A 295 -11.75 48.94 14.24
C PRO A 295 -12.22 47.51 13.94
N VAL A 296 -13.52 47.24 14.11
CA VAL A 296 -14.14 45.94 13.81
C VAL A 296 -14.93 46.01 12.50
N ASN A 297 -14.31 45.60 11.40
CA ASN A 297 -15.05 45.11 10.24
C ASN A 297 -15.36 43.63 10.47
N SER A 298 -16.65 43.28 10.56
CA SER A 298 -17.07 41.87 10.65
C SER A 298 -16.73 41.14 9.34
N PRO A 299 -16.03 39.99 9.37
CA PRO A 299 -15.70 39.24 8.16
C PRO A 299 -16.97 38.75 7.44
N PRO A 300 -16.93 38.53 6.11
CA PRO A 300 -18.08 38.07 5.36
C PRO A 300 -18.57 36.72 5.87
N ARG A 301 -19.88 36.63 6.13
CA ARG A 301 -20.58 35.42 6.58
C ARG A 301 -21.37 34.85 5.41
N LYS A 302 -21.15 33.58 5.07
CA LYS A 302 -21.91 32.87 4.04
C LYS A 302 -22.35 31.50 4.55
N GLU A 303 -23.64 31.24 4.38
CA GLU A 303 -24.27 29.96 4.70
C GLU A 303 -24.40 29.11 3.43
N TRP A 304 -24.21 27.80 3.57
CA TRP A 304 -24.25 26.83 2.49
C TRP A 304 -25.10 25.63 2.93
N LEU A 305 -26.17 25.34 2.19
CA LEU A 305 -26.98 24.14 2.39
C LEU A 305 -26.45 23.02 1.49
N LEU A 306 -26.04 21.90 2.09
CA LEU A 306 -25.58 20.70 1.38
C LEU A 306 -26.66 19.63 1.47
N GLU A 307 -27.06 19.11 0.32
CA GLU A 307 -27.90 17.91 0.22
C GLU A 307 -27.10 16.62 0.52
N ILE A 308 -27.78 15.48 0.57
CA ILE A 308 -27.17 14.15 0.76
C ILE A 308 -26.13 13.87 -0.34
N ASP A 309 -25.01 13.25 0.06
CA ASP A 309 -23.88 12.82 -0.77
C ASP A 309 -23.12 13.94 -1.51
N ASN A 310 -23.34 15.22 -1.15
CA ASN A 310 -22.61 16.38 -1.68
C ASN A 310 -21.39 16.77 -0.81
N GLU A 311 -20.39 17.41 -1.44
CA GLU A 311 -19.35 18.17 -0.72
C GLU A 311 -19.32 19.66 -1.10
N LEU A 312 -19.12 20.51 -0.09
CA LEU A 312 -18.69 21.90 -0.25
C LEU A 312 -17.16 21.94 -0.36
N ARG A 313 -16.65 22.31 -1.54
CA ARG A 313 -15.24 22.52 -1.83
C ARG A 313 -14.90 24.00 -1.68
N ILE A 314 -13.87 24.32 -0.90
CA ILE A 314 -13.43 25.70 -0.68
C ILE A 314 -11.90 25.86 -0.77
N GLU A 315 -11.49 27.07 -1.12
CA GLU A 315 -10.11 27.57 -1.02
C GLU A 315 -10.11 28.90 -0.27
N VAL A 316 -9.40 28.96 0.85
CA VAL A 316 -9.32 30.16 1.71
C VAL A 316 -8.46 31.22 1.02
N ALA A 317 -8.96 32.45 0.91
CA ALA A 317 -8.25 33.52 0.21
C ALA A 317 -6.86 33.82 0.79
N SER A 318 -5.91 34.14 -0.09
CA SER A 318 -4.52 34.45 0.28
C SER A 318 -4.45 35.61 1.29
N GLY A 319 -3.88 35.34 2.47
CA GLY A 319 -3.74 36.32 3.56
C GLY A 319 -4.90 36.35 4.57
N ASN A 320 -6.00 35.66 4.31
CA ASN A 320 -7.15 35.55 5.22
C ASN A 320 -7.17 34.20 5.98
N GLU A 321 -7.99 34.11 7.02
CA GLU A 321 -8.44 32.85 7.61
C GLU A 321 -9.92 32.63 7.30
N ALA A 322 -10.34 31.37 7.17
CA ALA A 322 -11.75 30.99 7.12
C ALA A 322 -12.12 30.18 8.36
N LYS A 323 -13.23 30.54 9.01
CA LYS A 323 -13.79 29.81 10.15
C LYS A 323 -15.08 29.12 9.74
N ILE A 324 -15.22 27.86 10.12
CA ILE A 324 -16.24 26.95 9.61
C ILE A 324 -17.03 26.38 10.78
N THR A 325 -18.35 26.45 10.71
CA THR A 325 -19.27 25.96 11.75
C THR A 325 -20.36 25.12 11.11
N ILE A 326 -20.62 23.91 11.61
CA ILE A 326 -21.80 23.13 11.21
C ILE A 326 -22.97 23.58 12.08
N THR A 327 -23.96 24.25 11.47
CA THR A 327 -25.11 24.83 12.19
C THR A 327 -26.27 23.85 12.30
N ASP A 328 -26.46 22.96 11.32
CA ASP A 328 -27.40 21.83 11.33
C ASP A 328 -26.89 20.63 10.49
N GLY A 329 -27.50 19.45 10.66
CA GLY A 329 -27.08 18.19 10.07
C GLY A 329 -25.74 17.63 10.57
N HIS A 330 -25.17 16.71 9.79
CA HIS A 330 -23.87 16.07 10.05
C HIS A 330 -22.93 16.27 8.86
N ALA A 331 -21.63 16.45 9.13
CA ALA A 331 -20.62 16.65 8.10
C ALA A 331 -19.26 16.07 8.50
N GLU A 332 -18.39 15.84 7.53
CA GLU A 332 -17.02 15.40 7.76
C GLU A 332 -16.01 16.07 6.81
N ILE A 333 -14.79 16.28 7.31
CA ILE A 333 -13.62 16.67 6.50
C ILE A 333 -12.71 15.46 6.41
N PHE A 334 -12.62 14.87 5.21
CA PHE A 334 -11.74 13.74 4.89
C PHE A 334 -11.85 12.56 5.90
N GLY A 335 -13.07 12.14 6.26
CA GLY A 335 -13.33 11.08 7.24
C GLY A 335 -13.42 11.54 8.70
N THR A 336 -12.96 12.76 9.05
CA THR A 336 -13.09 13.34 10.39
C THR A 336 -14.46 13.99 10.54
N GLU A 337 -15.29 13.45 11.42
CA GLU A 337 -16.63 13.99 11.72
C GLU A 337 -16.54 15.36 12.43
N LEU A 338 -17.40 16.30 12.00
CA LEU A 338 -17.46 17.66 12.53
C LEU A 338 -18.53 17.79 13.61
N VAL A 339 -18.16 18.44 14.72
CA VAL A 339 -19.06 18.67 15.85
C VAL A 339 -19.94 19.89 15.56
N ARG A 340 -21.27 19.70 15.62
CA ARG A 340 -22.26 20.77 15.48
C ARG A 340 -21.96 21.91 16.46
N ASN A 341 -22.06 23.15 15.97
CA ASN A 341 -21.74 24.39 16.69
C ASN A 341 -20.28 24.54 17.17
N LYS A 342 -19.35 23.60 16.86
CA LYS A 342 -17.90 23.84 17.00
C LYS A 342 -17.43 24.64 15.79
N GLN A 343 -16.68 25.70 16.06
CA GLN A 343 -15.94 26.46 15.06
C GLN A 343 -14.55 25.82 14.82
N TYR A 344 -14.19 25.66 13.55
CA TYR A 344 -12.89 25.16 13.08
C TYR A 344 -12.22 26.25 12.24
N THR A 345 -10.92 26.53 12.43
CA THR A 345 -10.23 27.65 11.75
C THR A 345 -9.17 27.13 10.78
N PHE A 346 -9.21 27.63 9.54
CA PHE A 346 -8.32 27.21 8.47
C PHE A 346 -7.54 28.40 7.90
N LYS A 347 -6.23 28.20 7.75
CA LYS A 347 -5.26 29.22 7.32
C LYS A 347 -5.43 29.57 5.83
N SER A 348 -4.96 30.75 5.44
CA SER A 348 -4.82 31.20 4.05
C SER A 348 -4.34 30.09 3.11
N LYS A 349 -4.99 29.94 1.95
CA LYS A 349 -4.72 28.91 0.91
C LYS A 349 -5.00 27.46 1.33
N SER A 350 -5.66 27.23 2.47
CA SER A 350 -6.22 25.91 2.80
C SER A 350 -7.26 25.50 1.76
N LYS A 351 -7.12 24.28 1.21
CA LYS A 351 -8.05 23.66 0.26
C LYS A 351 -8.77 22.50 0.95
N ILE A 352 -10.08 22.62 1.11
CA ILE A 352 -10.89 21.76 1.98
C ILE A 352 -12.11 21.25 1.22
N ALA A 353 -12.52 20.01 1.48
CA ALA A 353 -13.83 19.50 1.12
C ALA A 353 -14.58 19.08 2.39
N ILE A 354 -15.80 19.60 2.55
CA ILE A 354 -16.72 19.27 3.65
C ILE A 354 -17.84 18.44 3.04
N TYR A 355 -17.87 17.15 3.35
CA TYR A 355 -18.80 16.18 2.77
C TYR A 355 -19.91 15.82 3.77
N THR A 356 -21.08 15.43 3.28
CA THR A 356 -22.17 14.91 4.11
C THR A 356 -22.87 13.68 3.52
N TRP A 357 -23.07 12.67 4.37
CA TRP A 357 -23.87 11.48 4.08
C TRP A 357 -25.38 11.69 4.29
N HIS A 358 -25.79 12.81 4.90
CA HIS A 358 -27.14 12.98 5.46
C HIS A 358 -27.77 14.36 5.16
N GLY A 359 -27.02 15.26 4.52
CA GLY A 359 -27.34 16.68 4.42
C GLY A 359 -26.86 17.46 5.64
N CYS A 360 -26.48 18.72 5.44
CA CYS A 360 -26.07 19.64 6.50
C CYS A 360 -26.10 21.11 6.07
N THR A 361 -26.02 21.99 7.06
CA THR A 361 -25.84 23.43 6.86
C THR A 361 -24.47 23.85 7.38
N VAL A 362 -23.67 24.42 6.49
CA VAL A 362 -22.31 24.89 6.76
C VAL A 362 -22.28 26.41 6.75
N GLU A 363 -21.92 27.01 7.87
CA GLU A 363 -21.55 28.42 7.95
C GLU A 363 -20.05 28.56 7.69
N VAL A 364 -19.68 29.52 6.84
CA VAL A 364 -18.31 29.98 6.63
C VAL A 364 -18.21 31.47 6.93
N LEU A 365 -17.22 31.84 7.74
CA LEU A 365 -16.86 33.20 8.13
C LEU A 365 -15.45 33.50 7.63
N GLY A 366 -15.30 34.47 6.73
CA GLY A 366 -14.01 34.80 6.11
C GLY A 366 -14.05 34.73 4.58
N GLU A 367 -13.02 35.26 3.95
CA GLU A 367 -12.95 35.39 2.49
C GLU A 367 -12.45 34.10 1.82
N LEU A 368 -13.13 33.71 0.74
CA LEU A 368 -12.83 32.52 -0.05
C LEU A 368 -12.42 32.93 -1.47
N GLU A 369 -11.31 32.37 -1.96
CA GLU A 369 -10.88 32.50 -3.36
C GLU A 369 -11.73 31.61 -4.27
N VAL A 370 -12.11 30.43 -3.76
CA VAL A 370 -13.04 29.50 -4.42
C VAL A 370 -14.01 28.93 -3.39
N GLY A 371 -15.28 28.80 -3.75
CA GLY A 371 -16.26 28.05 -2.97
C GLY A 371 -17.41 27.56 -3.84
N TYR A 372 -17.67 26.24 -3.86
CA TYR A 372 -18.79 25.64 -4.58
C TYR A 372 -19.19 24.27 -4.02
N ILE A 373 -20.43 23.86 -4.26
CA ILE A 373 -20.94 22.53 -3.89
C ILE A 373 -20.81 21.59 -5.09
N SER A 374 -20.48 20.32 -4.85
CA SER A 374 -20.36 19.29 -5.88
C SER A 374 -20.98 17.96 -5.42
N ALA A 375 -21.86 17.40 -6.25
CA ALA A 375 -22.43 16.06 -6.09
C ALA A 375 -21.52 14.96 -6.67
N GLU A 376 -20.64 15.31 -7.61
CA GLU A 376 -19.72 14.37 -8.24
C GLU A 376 -18.53 14.08 -7.31
N THR A 377 -18.74 13.10 -6.42
CA THR A 377 -17.74 12.64 -5.44
C THR A 377 -17.47 11.14 -5.56
N PRO A 378 -16.23 10.68 -5.37
CA PRO A 378 -15.91 9.25 -5.25
C PRO A 378 -16.12 8.69 -3.83
N MET A 379 -16.81 9.41 -2.93
CA MET A 379 -16.89 9.04 -1.50
C MET A 379 -17.55 7.69 -1.25
N ILE A 380 -18.59 7.33 -2.04
CA ILE A 380 -19.21 6.00 -2.02
C ILE A 380 -18.18 4.90 -2.38
N ILE A 381 -17.28 5.17 -3.32
CA ILE A 381 -16.21 4.23 -3.71
C ILE A 381 -15.21 4.07 -2.56
N TYR A 382 -14.85 5.16 -1.89
CA TYR A 382 -13.93 5.15 -0.75
C TYR A 382 -14.54 4.43 0.47
N LEU A 383 -15.84 4.58 0.71
CA LEU A 383 -16.58 3.81 1.70
C LEU A 383 -16.62 2.31 1.34
N ASN A 384 -16.90 1.96 0.09
CA ASN A 384 -16.88 0.56 -0.38
C ASN A 384 -15.50 -0.09 -0.22
N VAL A 385 -14.42 0.64 -0.52
CA VAL A 385 -13.03 0.21 -0.24
C VAL A 385 -12.84 -0.03 1.26
N HIS A 386 -13.22 0.92 2.12
CA HIS A 386 -13.13 0.75 3.57
C HIS A 386 -13.89 -0.49 4.06
N MET A 387 -15.13 -0.71 3.59
CA MET A 387 -15.94 -1.87 3.96
C MET A 387 -15.32 -3.20 3.50
N ALA A 388 -14.68 -3.24 2.32
CA ALA A 388 -13.93 -4.41 1.88
C ALA A 388 -12.70 -4.69 2.78
N LEU A 389 -11.95 -3.65 3.15
CA LEU A 389 -10.82 -3.76 4.09
C LEU A 389 -11.29 -4.24 5.47
N GLU A 390 -12.43 -3.76 5.96
CA GLU A 390 -13.01 -4.18 7.24
C GLU A 390 -13.46 -5.65 7.20
N GLN A 391 -14.04 -6.13 6.08
CA GLN A 391 -14.29 -7.56 5.88
C GLN A 391 -13.00 -8.39 5.89
N MET A 392 -11.86 -7.87 5.42
CA MET A 392 -10.57 -8.55 5.53
C MET A 392 -10.13 -8.68 7.00
N ARG A 393 -10.26 -7.62 7.82
CA ARG A 393 -9.99 -7.69 9.27
C ARG A 393 -10.84 -8.75 9.96
N GLN A 394 -12.15 -8.75 9.71
CA GLN A 394 -13.08 -9.72 10.31
C GLN A 394 -12.82 -11.17 9.88
N LYS A 395 -12.28 -11.42 8.68
CA LYS A 395 -11.83 -12.74 8.24
C LYS A 395 -10.60 -13.19 9.05
N VAL A 396 -9.64 -12.29 9.25
CA VAL A 396 -8.40 -12.54 10.01
C VAL A 396 -8.69 -12.73 11.51
N GLU A 397 -9.60 -11.95 12.10
CA GLU A 397 -10.01 -12.11 13.50
C GLU A 397 -10.58 -13.51 13.80
N LYS A 398 -11.28 -14.10 12.82
CA LYS A 398 -11.89 -15.44 12.91
C LYS A 398 -10.90 -16.60 12.70
N GLN A 399 -9.65 -16.33 12.29
CA GLN A 399 -8.61 -17.38 12.18
C GLN A 399 -8.27 -17.94 13.56
N GLN A 400 -7.95 -19.23 13.65
CA GLN A 400 -7.65 -19.91 14.93
C GLN A 400 -6.15 -19.98 15.25
N SER A 401 -5.29 -19.83 14.25
CA SER A 401 -3.83 -19.96 14.37
C SER A 401 -3.10 -18.94 13.47
N GLY A 402 -1.82 -18.70 13.77
CA GLY A 402 -0.99 -17.70 13.09
C GLY A 402 -1.11 -16.28 13.67
N LEU A 403 -0.19 -15.40 13.25
CA LEU A 403 -0.22 -13.98 13.63
C LEU A 403 -1.32 -13.27 12.82
N LYS A 404 -2.29 -12.68 13.53
CA LYS A 404 -3.49 -12.06 12.95
C LYS A 404 -3.20 -10.69 12.37
N ILE A 405 -2.58 -10.64 11.19
CA ILE A 405 -2.30 -9.40 10.44
C ILE A 405 -3.47 -9.07 9.50
N GLY A 406 -4.07 -7.90 9.67
CA GLY A 406 -5.11 -7.34 8.81
C GLY A 406 -4.60 -6.87 7.45
N PRO A 407 -5.42 -6.12 6.69
CA PRO A 407 -5.07 -5.74 5.32
C PRO A 407 -3.90 -4.76 5.27
N LYS A 408 -2.96 -5.07 4.38
CA LYS A 408 -1.75 -4.30 4.08
C LYS A 408 -1.97 -3.61 2.75
N VAL A 409 -2.13 -2.28 2.75
CA VAL A 409 -2.66 -1.51 1.62
C VAL A 409 -1.66 -0.47 1.12
N VAL A 410 -1.40 -0.43 -0.19
CA VAL A 410 -0.65 0.66 -0.84
C VAL A 410 -1.61 1.55 -1.64
N ILE A 411 -1.42 2.86 -1.56
CA ILE A 411 -2.11 3.87 -2.38
C ILE A 411 -1.10 4.55 -3.28
N CYS A 412 -1.22 4.32 -4.59
CA CYS A 412 -0.30 4.80 -5.61
C CYS A 412 -1.05 5.45 -6.80
N GLY A 413 -0.30 6.08 -7.70
CA GLY A 413 -0.82 6.99 -8.72
C GLY A 413 0.05 8.26 -8.82
N PRO A 414 -0.13 9.09 -9.86
CA PRO A 414 0.75 10.23 -10.14
C PRO A 414 0.60 11.37 -9.11
N VAL A 415 1.24 12.52 -9.37
CA VAL A 415 0.98 13.74 -8.62
C VAL A 415 -0.45 14.24 -8.86
N ASN A 416 -1.04 14.94 -7.88
CA ASN A 416 -2.36 15.60 -8.00
C ASN A 416 -3.55 14.65 -8.29
N VAL A 417 -3.58 13.46 -7.67
CA VAL A 417 -4.72 12.51 -7.72
C VAL A 417 -5.41 12.25 -6.37
N GLY A 418 -4.93 12.86 -5.28
CA GLY A 418 -5.59 12.78 -3.96
C GLY A 418 -5.15 11.63 -3.04
N LYS A 419 -4.01 10.97 -3.30
CA LYS A 419 -3.50 9.82 -2.52
C LYS A 419 -3.52 10.06 -1.00
N SER A 420 -2.91 11.14 -0.52
CA SER A 420 -2.85 11.48 0.90
C SER A 420 -4.23 11.76 1.50
N THR A 421 -5.16 12.31 0.71
CA THR A 421 -6.56 12.51 1.10
C THR A 421 -7.28 11.18 1.29
N LEU A 422 -7.12 10.24 0.34
CA LEU A 422 -7.68 8.88 0.46
C LEU A 422 -7.06 8.13 1.65
N SER A 423 -5.76 8.27 1.90
CA SER A 423 -5.11 7.74 3.10
C SER A 423 -5.80 8.25 4.37
N ARG A 424 -5.98 9.58 4.50
CA ARG A 424 -6.65 10.21 5.65
C ARG A 424 -8.07 9.68 5.85
N ILE A 425 -8.87 9.58 4.78
CA ILE A 425 -10.25 9.04 4.79
C ILE A 425 -10.26 7.59 5.29
N LEU A 426 -9.49 6.69 4.67
CA LEU A 426 -9.52 5.26 4.99
C LEU A 426 -8.97 4.95 6.40
N LEU A 427 -7.99 5.73 6.87
CA LEU A 427 -7.50 5.68 8.26
C LEU A 427 -8.57 6.17 9.24
N ASN A 428 -9.19 7.32 8.98
CA ASN A 428 -10.24 7.90 9.81
C ASN A 428 -11.45 6.96 9.96
N TYR A 429 -11.95 6.40 8.85
CA TYR A 429 -13.01 5.38 8.89
C TYR A 429 -12.55 4.13 9.67
N GLY A 430 -11.28 3.72 9.52
CA GLY A 430 -10.67 2.67 10.34
C GLY A 430 -10.83 2.92 11.85
N VAL A 431 -10.48 4.12 12.31
CA VAL A 431 -10.61 4.48 13.73
C VAL A 431 -12.06 4.66 14.18
N ARG A 432 -12.95 5.16 13.32
CA ARG A 432 -14.41 5.22 13.60
C ARG A 432 -15.01 3.82 13.79
N MET A 433 -14.45 2.79 13.14
CA MET A 433 -14.73 1.37 13.40
C MET A 433 -13.92 0.75 14.55
N GLY A 434 -13.29 1.56 15.42
CA GLY A 434 -12.52 1.10 16.58
C GLY A 434 -11.19 0.41 16.25
N ARG A 435 -10.75 0.44 14.98
CA ARG A 435 -9.46 -0.09 14.55
C ARG A 435 -8.34 0.90 14.88
N ARG A 436 -7.09 0.41 14.91
CA ARG A 436 -5.86 1.20 15.14
C ARG A 436 -4.85 0.93 14.03
N PRO A 437 -5.14 1.33 12.77
CA PRO A 437 -4.26 1.07 11.65
C PRO A 437 -2.95 1.84 11.80
N ILE A 438 -1.85 1.29 11.26
CA ILE A 438 -0.63 2.07 11.08
C ILE A 438 -0.73 2.84 9.76
N PHE A 439 -0.49 4.15 9.82
CA PHE A 439 -0.22 4.96 8.64
C PHE A 439 1.27 4.89 8.32
N VAL A 440 1.62 4.65 7.06
CA VAL A 440 2.99 4.72 6.54
C VAL A 440 3.03 5.78 5.45
N ASP A 441 4.00 6.70 5.52
CA ASP A 441 4.15 7.76 4.53
C ASP A 441 5.54 7.69 3.88
N LEU A 442 5.54 7.45 2.56
CA LEU A 442 6.72 7.30 1.71
C LEU A 442 6.83 8.44 0.68
N ASP A 443 6.02 9.51 0.78
CA ASP A 443 6.20 10.71 -0.04
C ASP A 443 7.27 11.63 0.58
N VAL A 444 8.54 11.38 0.26
CA VAL A 444 9.66 12.22 0.71
C VAL A 444 9.59 13.69 0.26
N GLY A 445 8.72 14.02 -0.71
CA GLY A 445 8.57 15.37 -1.26
C GLY A 445 7.44 16.20 -0.63
N GLN A 446 6.37 15.56 -0.15
CA GLN A 446 5.16 16.19 0.41
C GLN A 446 4.57 15.44 1.62
N GLY A 447 5.36 14.59 2.28
CA GLY A 447 4.94 13.72 3.39
C GLY A 447 4.48 14.48 4.64
N SER A 448 3.67 13.77 5.44
CA SER A 448 2.81 14.33 6.48
C SER A 448 3.14 13.86 7.91
N ILE A 449 4.12 12.97 8.07
CA ILE A 449 4.54 12.43 9.39
C ILE A 449 5.65 13.28 10.04
N ALA A 450 6.54 13.88 9.25
CA ALA A 450 7.71 14.64 9.73
C ALA A 450 8.00 15.82 8.79
N VAL A 451 9.25 16.30 8.75
CA VAL A 451 9.74 17.26 7.75
C VAL A 451 9.91 16.59 6.36
N PRO A 452 9.96 17.35 5.26
CA PRO A 452 10.31 16.83 3.94
C PRO A 452 11.69 16.14 3.94
N GLY A 453 11.92 15.21 3.02
CA GLY A 453 13.09 14.33 3.03
C GLY A 453 13.02 13.20 4.05
N SER A 454 11.84 12.95 4.64
CA SER A 454 11.61 11.85 5.58
C SER A 454 10.68 10.79 5.01
N MET A 455 10.84 9.55 5.46
CA MET A 455 9.81 8.50 5.40
C MET A 455 9.47 8.07 6.82
N GLY A 456 8.26 7.55 7.07
CA GLY A 456 7.91 7.17 8.44
C GLY A 456 6.62 6.37 8.61
N ALA A 457 6.33 6.02 9.85
CA ALA A 457 5.10 5.35 10.27
C ALA A 457 4.54 5.93 11.58
N LEU A 458 3.22 5.94 11.69
CA LEU A 458 2.45 6.47 12.83
C LEU A 458 1.30 5.51 13.16
N LEU A 459 1.13 5.16 14.43
CA LEU A 459 -0.03 4.39 14.89
C LEU A 459 -1.24 5.32 15.05
N VAL A 460 -2.28 5.13 14.24
CA VAL A 460 -3.45 6.02 14.25
C VAL A 460 -4.50 5.48 15.23
N GLU A 461 -4.52 6.04 16.45
CA GLU A 461 -5.44 5.63 17.52
C GLU A 461 -6.69 6.51 17.68
N ARG A 462 -6.70 7.68 17.04
CA ARG A 462 -7.80 8.67 17.05
C ARG A 462 -7.98 9.19 15.62
N PRO A 463 -9.19 9.64 15.21
CA PRO A 463 -9.34 10.35 13.96
C PRO A 463 -8.41 11.57 13.93
N ALA A 464 -7.97 11.95 12.73
CA ALA A 464 -7.29 13.22 12.52
C ALA A 464 -8.14 14.36 13.10
N ASP A 465 -7.53 15.36 13.73
CA ASP A 465 -8.20 16.64 13.89
C ASP A 465 -8.50 17.23 12.49
N ALA A 466 -9.57 18.00 12.36
CA ALA A 466 -9.96 18.55 11.06
C ALA A 466 -8.93 19.59 10.56
N GLU A 467 -8.40 20.40 11.47
CA GLU A 467 -7.50 21.53 11.24
C GLU A 467 -6.04 21.03 11.16
N GLU A 468 -5.55 20.30 12.19
CA GLU A 468 -4.13 19.91 12.31
C GLU A 468 -3.77 18.52 11.73
N GLY A 469 -4.76 17.67 11.37
CA GLY A 469 -4.47 16.34 10.84
C GLY A 469 -4.20 15.28 11.92
N PHE A 470 -3.35 14.29 11.64
CA PHE A 470 -3.06 13.21 12.59
C PHE A 470 -2.10 13.65 13.70
N SER A 471 -2.42 13.31 14.95
CA SER A 471 -1.58 13.59 16.12
C SER A 471 -0.23 12.86 16.01
N LEU A 472 0.86 13.62 15.82
CA LEU A 472 2.21 13.12 15.60
C LEU A 472 2.90 12.65 16.92
N GLN A 473 2.21 11.84 17.71
CA GLN A 473 2.76 11.26 18.94
C GLN A 473 3.66 10.06 18.62
N THR A 474 4.95 10.18 18.96
CA THR A 474 5.97 9.13 18.80
C THR A 474 5.98 8.45 17.41
N PRO A 475 6.07 9.20 16.29
CA PRO A 475 6.25 8.60 14.97
C PRO A 475 7.62 7.92 14.85
N LEU A 476 7.68 6.85 14.05
CA LEU A 476 8.92 6.26 13.57
C LEU A 476 9.35 7.00 12.30
N VAL A 477 10.59 7.51 12.24
CA VAL A 477 11.02 8.42 11.16
C VAL A 477 12.43 8.10 10.68
N TYR A 478 12.57 7.88 9.38
CA TYR A 478 13.85 7.69 8.71
C TYR A 478 14.15 8.88 7.80
N ASN A 479 15.37 9.41 7.92
CA ASN A 479 15.85 10.46 7.04
C ASN A 479 16.33 9.89 5.71
N PHE A 480 15.61 10.20 4.63
CA PHE A 480 16.05 9.99 3.26
C PHE A 480 16.91 11.18 2.76
N GLY A 481 16.70 12.38 3.29
CA GLY A 481 17.51 13.58 3.04
C GLY A 481 17.27 14.31 1.71
N HIS A 482 16.48 13.72 0.80
CA HIS A 482 16.19 14.25 -0.53
C HIS A 482 14.68 14.42 -0.78
N THR A 483 14.28 15.35 -1.64
CA THR A 483 12.84 15.58 -1.94
C THR A 483 12.27 14.69 -3.04
N THR A 484 13.10 13.88 -3.71
CA THR A 484 12.68 12.98 -4.80
C THR A 484 13.38 11.63 -4.69
N PRO A 485 12.66 10.47 -4.76
CA PRO A 485 13.29 9.15 -4.67
C PRO A 485 14.27 8.80 -5.79
N SER A 486 14.26 9.56 -6.90
CA SER A 486 15.24 9.46 -7.99
C SER A 486 16.67 9.63 -7.52
N ASP A 487 16.86 10.48 -6.51
CA ASP A 487 18.17 11.00 -6.11
C ASP A 487 19.02 9.91 -5.43
N ASN A 488 18.37 8.89 -4.84
CA ASN A 488 19.03 7.73 -4.25
C ASN A 488 18.08 6.51 -4.10
N ILE A 489 17.83 5.81 -5.21
CA ILE A 489 16.89 4.66 -5.24
C ILE A 489 17.30 3.56 -4.24
N LYS A 490 18.61 3.30 -4.08
CA LYS A 490 19.13 2.24 -3.18
C LYS A 490 18.87 2.57 -1.71
N LEU A 491 19.13 3.81 -1.29
CA LEU A 491 18.78 4.28 0.05
C LEU A 491 17.27 4.23 0.29
N HIS A 492 16.45 4.64 -0.70
CA HIS A 492 15.00 4.58 -0.60
C HIS A 492 14.51 3.14 -0.35
N ASP A 493 14.98 2.19 -1.15
CA ASP A 493 14.57 0.78 -1.05
C ASP A 493 15.08 0.09 0.22
N ALA A 494 16.24 0.50 0.73
CA ALA A 494 16.76 0.07 2.03
C ALA A 494 15.91 0.61 3.20
N LEU A 495 15.55 1.89 3.18
CA LEU A 495 14.72 2.52 4.20
C LEU A 495 13.28 1.98 4.20
N VAL A 496 12.69 1.75 3.02
CA VAL A 496 11.39 1.07 2.85
C VAL A 496 11.40 -0.30 3.53
N SER A 497 12.48 -1.07 3.35
CA SER A 497 12.60 -2.42 3.91
C SER A 497 12.84 -2.38 5.43
N GLN A 498 13.68 -1.47 5.91
CA GLN A 498 13.90 -1.21 7.33
C GLN A 498 12.61 -0.78 8.06
N LEU A 499 11.79 0.07 7.41
CA LEU A 499 10.51 0.53 7.94
C LEU A 499 9.48 -0.61 7.99
N ALA A 500 9.41 -1.45 6.96
CA ALA A 500 8.56 -2.64 6.95
C ALA A 500 8.92 -3.62 8.09
N ASP A 501 10.21 -3.90 8.30
CA ASP A 501 10.70 -4.77 9.37
C ASP A 501 10.28 -4.30 10.77
N VAL A 502 10.34 -2.99 11.04
CA VAL A 502 9.93 -2.43 12.34
C VAL A 502 8.41 -2.43 12.48
N VAL A 503 7.65 -2.19 11.41
CA VAL A 503 6.18 -2.30 11.40
C VAL A 503 5.74 -3.74 11.70
N PHE A 504 6.38 -4.76 11.11
CA PHE A 504 6.08 -6.16 11.42
C PHE A 504 6.46 -6.54 12.87
N LYS A 505 7.61 -6.10 13.38
CA LYS A 505 7.98 -6.28 14.80
C LYS A 505 7.01 -5.58 15.76
N HIS A 506 6.43 -4.45 15.38
CA HIS A 506 5.38 -3.80 16.16
C HIS A 506 4.08 -4.64 16.20
N PHE A 507 3.72 -5.32 15.10
CA PHE A 507 2.55 -6.21 15.05
C PHE A 507 2.67 -7.44 15.97
N GLU A 508 3.88 -7.98 16.17
CA GLU A 508 4.13 -9.06 17.15
C GLU A 508 3.78 -8.64 18.58
N HIS A 509 4.01 -7.36 18.92
CA HIS A 509 3.82 -6.80 20.27
C HIS A 509 2.48 -6.08 20.45
N ASN A 510 1.80 -5.71 19.36
CA ASN A 510 0.52 -4.98 19.37
C ASN A 510 -0.53 -5.68 18.48
N PRO A 511 -1.24 -6.70 19.00
CA PRO A 511 -2.27 -7.42 18.25
C PRO A 511 -3.42 -6.55 17.74
N LYS A 512 -3.71 -5.41 18.40
CA LYS A 512 -4.75 -4.47 17.95
C LYS A 512 -4.30 -3.73 16.68
N ALA A 513 -3.04 -3.30 16.61
CA ALA A 513 -2.47 -2.75 15.39
C ALA A 513 -2.35 -3.82 14.29
N ALA A 514 -1.89 -5.02 14.65
CA ALA A 514 -1.77 -6.15 13.72
C ALA A 514 -3.08 -6.45 13.00
N VAL A 515 -4.18 -6.67 13.73
CA VAL A 515 -5.51 -6.93 13.17
C VAL A 515 -6.05 -5.75 12.36
N SER A 516 -5.62 -4.52 12.69
CA SER A 516 -6.06 -3.31 11.98
C SER A 516 -5.40 -3.14 10.60
N GLY A 517 -4.20 -3.69 10.43
CA GLY A 517 -3.40 -3.57 9.22
C GLY A 517 -2.72 -2.20 9.08
N PHE A 518 -2.31 -1.86 7.86
CA PHE A 518 -1.69 -0.57 7.55
C PHE A 518 -2.07 -0.02 6.18
N ILE A 519 -1.94 1.30 6.03
CA ILE A 519 -2.18 2.04 4.80
C ILE A 519 -0.93 2.87 4.47
N ILE A 520 -0.39 2.66 3.27
CA ILE A 520 0.84 3.29 2.77
C ILE A 520 0.50 4.37 1.74
N ASN A 521 0.87 5.62 2.01
CA ASN A 521 0.92 6.69 1.01
C ASN A 521 2.27 6.67 0.27
N THR A 522 2.28 6.80 -1.06
CA THR A 522 3.51 6.85 -1.87
C THR A 522 3.75 8.22 -2.50
N CYS A 523 4.97 8.47 -2.95
CA CYS A 523 5.26 9.59 -3.84
C CYS A 523 4.47 9.52 -5.17
N GLY A 524 4.52 10.60 -5.97
CA GLY A 524 3.88 10.70 -7.28
C GLY A 524 4.66 10.16 -8.47
N TRP A 525 5.82 9.52 -8.27
CA TRP A 525 6.64 8.98 -9.36
C TRP A 525 6.26 7.53 -9.66
N VAL A 526 5.58 7.30 -10.78
CA VAL A 526 4.96 6.00 -11.11
C VAL A 526 5.52 5.32 -12.37
N THR A 527 6.50 5.94 -13.05
CA THR A 527 7.05 5.47 -14.32
C THR A 527 8.55 5.14 -14.19
N GLY A 528 9.03 4.17 -14.97
CA GLY A 528 10.45 3.80 -15.00
C GLY A 528 10.98 3.37 -13.62
N GLY A 529 11.93 4.13 -13.07
CA GLY A 529 12.45 3.91 -11.72
C GLY A 529 11.37 3.98 -10.62
N GLY A 530 10.37 4.86 -10.78
CA GLY A 530 9.24 4.97 -9.84
C GLY A 530 8.42 3.68 -9.76
N PHE A 531 8.17 3.01 -10.88
CA PHE A 531 7.48 1.71 -10.87
C PHE A 531 8.32 0.61 -10.18
N LYS A 532 9.65 0.61 -10.36
CA LYS A 532 10.55 -0.32 -9.65
C LYS A 532 10.47 -0.11 -8.13
N ILE A 533 10.50 1.14 -7.67
CA ILE A 533 10.33 1.52 -6.26
C ILE A 533 8.97 1.03 -5.72
N LEU A 534 7.87 1.28 -6.44
CA LEU A 534 6.55 0.83 -6.00
C LEU A 534 6.44 -0.70 -5.93
N MET A 535 7.06 -1.42 -6.87
CA MET A 535 7.16 -2.88 -6.83
C MET A 535 8.03 -3.38 -5.67
N ASN A 536 9.05 -2.62 -5.25
CA ASN A 536 9.81 -2.92 -4.04
C ASN A 536 8.97 -2.69 -2.77
N VAL A 537 8.25 -1.57 -2.67
CA VAL A 537 7.32 -1.28 -1.56
C VAL A 537 6.29 -2.40 -1.39
N VAL A 538 5.66 -2.85 -2.49
CA VAL A 538 4.71 -3.98 -2.50
C VAL A 538 5.34 -5.27 -1.96
N LYS A 539 6.60 -5.55 -2.30
CA LYS A 539 7.33 -6.74 -1.84
C LYS A 539 7.74 -6.65 -0.36
N SER A 540 8.44 -5.58 0.05
CA SER A 540 8.94 -5.43 1.42
C SER A 540 7.81 -5.36 2.45
N PHE A 541 6.71 -4.66 2.13
CA PHE A 541 5.50 -4.63 2.97
C PHE A 541 4.53 -5.81 2.72
N LYS A 542 4.86 -6.76 1.83
CA LYS A 542 4.07 -7.99 1.56
C LYS A 542 2.59 -7.70 1.30
N VAL A 543 2.32 -6.65 0.50
CA VAL A 543 1.04 -5.94 0.40
C VAL A 543 -0.08 -6.83 -0.16
N ASP A 544 -1.28 -6.75 0.43
CA ASP A 544 -2.46 -7.52 -0.01
C ASP A 544 -3.29 -6.76 -1.06
N VAL A 545 -3.33 -5.42 -0.98
CA VAL A 545 -4.20 -4.55 -1.79
C VAL A 545 -3.41 -3.37 -2.34
N VAL A 546 -3.50 -3.13 -3.65
CA VAL A 546 -2.92 -1.95 -4.31
C VAL A 546 -4.04 -1.10 -4.89
N LEU A 547 -4.20 0.11 -4.38
CA LEU A 547 -5.18 1.10 -4.82
C LEU A 547 -4.48 2.09 -5.77
N VAL A 548 -4.74 1.96 -7.07
CA VAL A 548 -4.18 2.81 -8.12
C VAL A 548 -5.18 3.91 -8.47
N ILE A 549 -4.88 5.15 -8.10
CA ILE A 549 -5.74 6.29 -8.45
C ILE A 549 -5.34 6.84 -9.82
N ASP A 550 -6.31 6.92 -10.74
CA ASP A 550 -6.26 7.74 -11.96
C ASP A 550 -5.05 7.47 -12.88
N HIS A 551 -4.66 6.19 -13.02
CA HIS A 551 -3.57 5.80 -13.93
C HIS A 551 -3.69 4.34 -14.43
N GLU A 552 -4.54 4.11 -15.44
CA GLU A 552 -4.84 2.76 -15.98
C GLU A 552 -3.59 1.93 -16.33
N ARG A 553 -2.60 2.54 -16.99
CA ARG A 553 -1.35 1.84 -17.37
C ARG A 553 -0.65 1.21 -16.17
N VAL A 554 -0.47 1.96 -15.07
CA VAL A 554 0.20 1.47 -13.85
C VAL A 554 -0.62 0.36 -13.19
N TYR A 555 -1.95 0.44 -13.24
CA TYR A 555 -2.84 -0.64 -12.78
C TYR A 555 -2.70 -1.91 -13.63
N ASN A 556 -2.60 -1.80 -14.95
CA ASN A 556 -2.36 -2.93 -15.85
C ASN A 556 -0.93 -3.49 -15.69
N ASP A 557 0.07 -2.62 -15.50
CA ASP A 557 1.45 -3.00 -15.19
C ASP A 557 1.50 -3.79 -13.86
N PHE A 558 0.82 -3.33 -12.80
CA PHE A 558 0.70 -4.07 -11.54
C PHE A 558 0.00 -5.42 -11.71
N LYS A 559 -1.16 -5.47 -12.37
CA LYS A 559 -1.88 -6.74 -12.63
C LYS A 559 -1.00 -7.75 -13.38
N THR A 560 -0.24 -7.30 -14.36
CA THR A 560 0.69 -8.13 -15.14
C THR A 560 1.88 -8.63 -14.30
N ASN A 561 2.37 -7.83 -13.35
CA ASN A 561 3.55 -8.18 -12.55
C ASN A 561 3.25 -8.89 -11.22
N LEU A 562 2.01 -8.82 -10.70
CA LEU A 562 1.61 -9.40 -9.40
C LEU A 562 0.62 -10.58 -9.54
N GLY A 563 -0.13 -10.65 -10.66
CA GLY A 563 -1.18 -11.63 -10.88
C GLY A 563 -2.27 -11.59 -9.80
N ASP A 564 -2.88 -12.74 -9.55
CA ASP A 564 -3.94 -12.90 -8.53
C ASP A 564 -3.42 -12.86 -7.08
N THR A 565 -2.11 -12.67 -6.87
CA THR A 565 -1.47 -12.65 -5.54
C THR A 565 -1.82 -11.41 -4.73
N VAL A 566 -2.10 -10.28 -5.41
CA VAL A 566 -2.31 -8.96 -4.79
C VAL A 566 -3.51 -8.28 -5.44
N GLN A 567 -4.50 -7.89 -4.64
CA GLN A 567 -5.74 -7.29 -5.15
C GLN A 567 -5.50 -5.86 -5.66
N CYS A 568 -5.29 -5.74 -6.97
CA CYS A 568 -5.12 -4.46 -7.65
C CYS A 568 -6.49 -3.85 -8.01
N VAL A 569 -6.76 -2.64 -7.51
CA VAL A 569 -8.02 -1.89 -7.73
C VAL A 569 -7.69 -0.54 -8.35
N HIS A 570 -8.36 -0.18 -9.44
CA HIS A 570 -8.29 1.16 -10.03
C HIS A 570 -9.39 2.05 -9.43
N LEU A 571 -9.06 3.30 -9.13
CA LEU A 571 -9.95 4.28 -8.51
C LEU A 571 -9.94 5.61 -9.30
N PRO A 572 -11.07 6.30 -9.45
CA PRO A 572 -11.12 7.62 -10.05
C PRO A 572 -10.51 8.69 -9.11
N LYS A 573 -9.89 9.72 -9.71
CA LYS A 573 -9.55 10.99 -9.07
C LYS A 573 -10.83 11.77 -8.74
N SER A 574 -10.90 12.41 -7.57
CA SER A 574 -11.96 13.39 -7.28
C SER A 574 -11.74 14.66 -8.11
N GLY A 575 -12.81 15.21 -8.69
CA GLY A 575 -12.79 16.53 -9.34
C GLY A 575 -12.39 17.68 -8.41
N GLY A 576 -12.41 17.48 -7.09
CA GLY A 576 -11.89 18.43 -6.09
C GLY A 576 -10.37 18.41 -5.91
N VAL A 577 -9.62 17.55 -6.62
CA VAL A 577 -8.16 17.48 -6.47
C VAL A 577 -7.47 18.54 -7.34
N PHE A 578 -7.15 19.67 -6.71
CA PHE A 578 -6.38 20.76 -7.30
C PHE A 578 -4.95 20.35 -7.71
N GLU A 579 -4.48 20.94 -8.80
CA GLU A 579 -3.10 20.77 -9.24
C GLU A 579 -2.15 21.75 -8.53
N ARG A 580 -1.03 21.23 -8.01
CA ARG A 580 0.02 22.04 -7.37
C ARG A 580 1.20 22.27 -8.31
N SER A 581 1.56 23.54 -8.52
CA SER A 581 2.79 23.94 -9.20
C SER A 581 4.05 23.59 -8.38
N GLN A 582 5.22 23.60 -9.02
CA GLN A 582 6.49 23.36 -8.34
C GLN A 582 6.77 24.39 -7.23
N SER A 583 6.40 25.66 -7.46
CA SER A 583 6.51 26.72 -6.45
C SER A 583 5.61 26.45 -5.24
N GLN A 584 4.34 26.08 -5.45
CA GLN A 584 3.41 25.73 -4.37
C GLN A 584 3.91 24.52 -3.55
N ARG A 585 4.53 23.52 -4.19
CA ARG A 585 5.15 22.39 -3.48
C ARG A 585 6.34 22.82 -2.62
N SER A 586 7.13 23.81 -3.04
CA SER A 586 8.23 24.32 -2.21
C SER A 586 7.69 25.07 -1.00
N HIS A 587 6.79 26.03 -1.20
CA HIS A 587 6.16 26.75 -0.09
C HIS A 587 5.52 25.79 0.93
N ALA A 588 4.86 24.71 0.46
CA ALA A 588 4.29 23.68 1.34
C ALA A 588 5.35 22.84 2.08
N ARG A 589 6.57 22.67 1.54
CA ARG A 589 7.70 22.08 2.27
C ARG A 589 8.24 23.03 3.33
N ASP A 590 8.40 24.30 2.97
CA ASP A 590 8.95 25.32 3.85
C ASP A 590 7.99 25.60 5.03
N GLU A 591 6.69 25.65 4.76
CA GLU A 591 5.62 25.68 5.77
C GLU A 591 5.63 24.43 6.65
N ARG A 592 5.84 23.23 6.08
CA ARG A 592 5.91 21.99 6.86
C ARG A 592 7.16 21.90 7.75
N ILE A 593 8.28 22.50 7.35
CA ILE A 593 9.46 22.64 8.21
C ILE A 593 9.17 23.64 9.34
N ARG A 594 8.53 24.78 9.03
CA ARG A 594 8.10 25.76 10.03
C ARG A 594 7.13 25.14 11.05
N GLU A 595 6.15 24.37 10.60
CA GLU A 595 5.19 23.65 11.47
C GLU A 595 5.88 22.65 12.43
N TYR A 596 6.95 21.98 11.98
CA TYR A 596 7.72 21.06 12.83
C TYR A 596 8.41 21.77 14.01
N PHE A 597 8.91 23.00 13.82
CA PHE A 597 9.58 23.77 14.88
C PHE A 597 8.61 24.63 15.70
N TYR A 598 7.62 25.26 15.06
CA TYR A 598 6.75 26.30 15.64
C TYR A 598 5.29 25.87 15.88
N GLY A 599 4.90 24.67 15.44
CA GLY A 599 3.55 24.13 15.61
C GLY A 599 2.54 24.59 14.56
N GLY A 600 1.33 24.05 14.65
CA GLY A 600 0.24 24.26 13.70
C GLY A 600 -0.69 25.39 14.13
N ARG A 601 -1.75 25.03 14.86
CA ARG A 601 -2.62 25.90 15.67
C ARG A 601 -2.18 25.87 17.14
N THR A 602 -1.70 24.71 17.60
CA THR A 602 -1.02 24.57 18.89
C THR A 602 0.43 25.05 18.73
N PRO A 603 0.85 26.18 19.34
CA PRO A 603 2.19 26.73 19.14
C PRO A 603 3.24 25.87 19.85
N LEU A 604 4.39 25.71 19.20
CA LEU A 604 5.61 25.15 19.76
C LEU A 604 6.67 26.25 19.87
N TYR A 605 7.56 26.12 20.85
CA TYR A 605 8.58 27.11 21.19
C TYR A 605 9.97 26.49 21.00
N PRO A 606 10.55 26.56 19.79
CA PRO A 606 11.84 25.95 19.52
C PRO A 606 12.97 26.77 20.18
N HIS A 607 14.06 26.09 20.47
CA HIS A 607 15.23 26.66 21.12
C HIS A 607 16.32 26.99 20.11
N VAL A 608 16.97 28.14 20.29
CA VAL A 608 18.17 28.54 19.55
C VAL A 608 19.33 28.58 20.52
N PHE A 609 20.41 27.84 20.24
CA PHE A 609 21.61 27.80 21.08
C PHE A 609 22.85 27.39 20.28
N ASP A 610 24.03 27.69 20.84
CA ASP A 610 25.31 27.34 20.23
C ASP A 610 25.81 25.96 20.67
N VAL A 611 26.39 25.23 19.73
CA VAL A 611 26.97 23.90 19.87
C VAL A 611 28.41 23.94 19.36
N LYS A 612 29.36 23.38 20.10
CA LYS A 612 30.78 23.36 19.67
C LYS A 612 31.02 22.31 18.60
N PHE A 613 31.99 22.56 17.73
CA PHE A 613 32.41 21.59 16.71
C PHE A 613 32.83 20.24 17.33
N ASP A 614 33.44 20.25 18.52
CA ASP A 614 33.88 19.05 19.24
C ASP A 614 32.72 18.28 19.93
N GLU A 615 31.52 18.86 20.01
CA GLU A 615 30.32 18.25 20.64
C GLU A 615 29.48 17.41 19.65
N ILE A 616 29.75 17.48 18.34
CA ILE A 616 29.00 16.77 17.29
C ILE A 616 29.90 16.21 16.18
N LYS A 617 29.34 15.31 15.35
CA LYS A 617 29.97 14.77 14.14
C LYS A 617 28.97 14.83 12.99
N VAL A 618 29.32 15.53 11.91
CA VAL A 618 28.44 15.72 10.75
C VAL A 618 28.76 14.70 9.66
N TYR A 619 27.72 14.11 9.08
CA TYR A 619 27.79 13.10 8.02
C TYR A 619 26.83 13.43 6.87
N MET A 620 27.09 12.86 5.69
CA MET A 620 26.18 12.83 4.54
C MET A 620 26.01 11.38 4.10
N ILE A 621 24.79 10.98 3.71
CA ILE A 621 24.53 9.65 3.14
C ILE A 621 24.60 9.76 1.62
N GLY A 622 25.42 8.91 1.00
CA GLY A 622 25.69 8.96 -0.43
C GLY A 622 26.78 9.97 -0.75
N ALA A 623 27.90 9.49 -1.30
CA ALA A 623 28.81 10.36 -2.02
C ALA A 623 28.21 10.67 -3.41
N PRO A 624 28.40 11.87 -3.97
CA PRO A 624 28.13 12.08 -5.40
C PRO A 624 29.04 11.18 -6.23
N ASP A 625 28.51 10.62 -7.31
CA ASP A 625 29.25 9.70 -8.19
C ASP A 625 30.50 10.39 -8.77
N VAL A 626 31.67 9.79 -8.52
CA VAL A 626 32.94 10.29 -9.04
C VAL A 626 32.98 10.02 -10.55
N PRO A 627 33.17 11.05 -11.41
CA PRO A 627 33.21 10.85 -12.86
C PRO A 627 34.34 9.91 -13.28
N ASP A 628 34.12 9.12 -14.33
CA ASP A 628 35.10 8.14 -14.85
C ASP A 628 36.47 8.76 -15.17
N SER A 629 36.50 10.04 -15.57
CA SER A 629 37.73 10.81 -15.80
C SER A 629 38.61 11.03 -14.56
N CYS A 630 38.08 10.71 -13.37
CA CYS A 630 38.76 10.83 -12.09
C CYS A 630 39.01 9.46 -11.41
N LEU A 631 38.61 8.35 -12.05
CA LEU A 631 38.92 6.99 -11.60
C LEU A 631 40.28 6.54 -12.18
N PRO A 632 41.14 5.85 -11.41
CA PRO A 632 42.35 5.23 -11.94
C PRO A 632 42.04 4.17 -13.00
N LEU A 633 42.89 4.09 -14.04
CA LEU A 633 42.77 3.10 -15.11
C LEU A 633 42.69 1.67 -14.55
N GLY A 634 41.53 1.03 -14.75
CA GLY A 634 41.26 -0.34 -14.29
C GLY A 634 40.53 -0.47 -12.95
N MET A 635 40.11 0.62 -12.32
CA MET A 635 39.18 0.59 -11.18
C MET A 635 37.73 0.75 -11.61
N GLU A 636 36.86 -0.16 -11.16
CA GLU A 636 35.41 0.00 -11.25
C GLU A 636 34.91 0.96 -10.16
N GLN A 637 33.76 1.61 -10.40
CA GLN A 637 33.19 2.61 -9.49
C GLN A 637 32.59 1.95 -8.24
N GLU A 638 33.11 2.26 -7.04
CA GLU A 638 32.50 1.80 -5.79
C GLU A 638 31.07 2.35 -5.63
N ASP A 639 30.13 1.50 -5.22
CA ASP A 639 28.73 1.86 -4.93
C ASP A 639 28.61 2.66 -3.62
N ASN A 640 29.02 3.93 -3.67
CA ASN A 640 29.03 4.83 -2.51
C ASN A 640 27.63 5.34 -2.11
N SER A 641 26.57 4.91 -2.79
CA SER A 641 25.19 5.41 -2.66
C SER A 641 24.61 5.37 -1.24
N MET A 642 24.95 4.34 -0.44
CA MET A 642 24.50 4.22 0.96
C MET A 642 25.60 4.53 1.98
N LYS A 643 26.79 4.95 1.54
CA LYS A 643 27.96 5.16 2.40
C LYS A 643 27.78 6.45 3.20
N ALA A 644 28.02 6.38 4.52
CA ALA A 644 28.03 7.56 5.38
C ALA A 644 29.41 8.23 5.29
N VAL A 645 29.46 9.41 4.65
CA VAL A 645 30.69 10.20 4.47
C VAL A 645 30.77 11.27 5.57
N PRO A 646 31.84 11.32 6.38
CA PRO A 646 32.02 12.40 7.36
C PRO A 646 32.30 13.72 6.64
N LEU A 647 31.68 14.81 7.12
CA LEU A 647 31.89 16.16 6.61
C LEU A 647 32.72 16.99 7.61
N SER A 648 33.59 17.85 7.09
CA SER A 648 34.16 18.95 7.87
C SER A 648 33.08 19.99 8.17
N ILE A 649 33.12 20.57 9.37
CA ILE A 649 32.17 21.61 9.76
C ILE A 649 32.63 22.94 9.14
N ASN A 650 31.85 23.46 8.19
CA ASN A 650 32.16 24.67 7.43
C ASN A 650 30.87 25.45 7.09
N THR A 651 31.02 26.57 6.37
CA THR A 651 29.93 27.47 5.95
C THR A 651 28.88 26.83 5.04
N ASP A 652 29.16 25.71 4.37
CA ASP A 652 28.20 25.07 3.45
C ASP A 652 27.01 24.43 4.20
N LEU A 653 27.22 24.14 5.49
CA LEU A 653 26.19 23.71 6.43
C LEU A 653 25.15 24.79 6.74
N LEU A 654 25.45 26.07 6.47
CA LEU A 654 24.54 27.19 6.74
C LEU A 654 23.18 26.99 6.06
N HIS A 655 22.11 27.18 6.85
CA HIS A 655 20.72 26.96 6.50
C HIS A 655 20.38 25.52 6.09
N SER A 656 21.25 24.53 6.36
CA SER A 656 20.93 23.13 6.12
C SER A 656 19.97 22.61 7.19
N LEU A 657 18.94 21.89 6.75
CA LEU A 657 18.16 21.00 7.60
C LEU A 657 19.00 19.73 7.84
N CYS A 658 19.09 19.30 9.09
CA CYS A 658 19.91 18.16 9.50
C CYS A 658 19.11 17.23 10.41
N ALA A 659 19.22 15.92 10.19
CA ALA A 659 18.63 14.90 11.04
C ALA A 659 19.57 14.53 12.18
N VAL A 660 19.02 14.36 13.39
CA VAL A 660 19.77 13.88 14.56
C VAL A 660 19.61 12.36 14.63
N SER A 661 20.64 11.59 14.28
CA SER A 661 20.58 10.12 14.22
C SER A 661 20.50 9.51 15.62
N THR A 662 19.71 8.45 15.80
CA THR A 662 19.66 7.70 17.08
C THR A 662 20.89 6.81 17.32
N ALA A 663 21.84 6.73 16.38
CA ALA A 663 23.02 5.87 16.46
C ALA A 663 23.84 6.08 17.75
N SER A 664 24.59 5.05 18.17
CA SER A 664 25.38 5.05 19.41
C SER A 664 26.88 4.79 19.21
N SER A 665 27.32 4.31 18.04
CA SER A 665 28.72 4.37 17.60
C SER A 665 28.86 4.70 16.11
N GLN A 666 30.10 4.92 15.66
CA GLN A 666 30.46 5.14 14.26
C GLN A 666 30.39 3.86 13.40
N ASP A 667 30.18 2.70 14.03
CA ASP A 667 30.11 1.38 13.38
C ASP A 667 28.65 1.01 13.00
N GLU A 668 27.67 1.82 13.42
CA GLU A 668 26.26 1.62 13.10
C GLU A 668 25.90 2.15 11.70
N ASP A 669 24.93 1.52 11.07
CA ASP A 669 24.42 1.91 9.74
C ASP A 669 23.59 3.20 9.84
N PHE A 670 24.27 4.35 9.77
CA PHE A 670 23.63 5.67 9.75
C PHE A 670 22.55 5.80 8.67
N ALA A 671 22.73 5.14 7.52
CA ALA A 671 21.79 5.17 6.40
C ALA A 671 20.50 4.39 6.68
N LYS A 672 20.49 3.50 7.67
CA LYS A 672 19.29 2.81 8.20
C LYS A 672 18.92 3.23 9.63
N SER A 673 19.54 4.29 10.17
CA SER A 673 19.27 4.76 11.52
C SER A 673 17.95 5.54 11.62
N ASN A 674 17.17 5.30 12.68
CA ASN A 674 16.03 6.15 13.05
C ASN A 674 16.56 7.53 13.48
N VAL A 675 15.70 8.55 13.47
CA VAL A 675 16.06 9.91 13.91
C VAL A 675 15.39 10.28 15.23
N ALA A 676 16.12 10.98 16.10
CA ALA A 676 15.57 11.58 17.32
C ALA A 676 14.76 12.86 17.03
N GLY A 677 15.04 13.49 15.89
CA GLY A 677 14.42 14.73 15.42
C GLY A 677 15.27 15.42 14.37
N PHE A 678 14.92 16.66 14.05
CA PHE A 678 15.63 17.50 13.09
C PHE A 678 16.03 18.84 13.71
N ILE A 679 17.12 19.42 13.22
CA ILE A 679 17.62 20.74 13.57
C ILE A 679 17.95 21.52 12.30
N VAL A 680 17.98 22.85 12.38
CA VAL A 680 18.48 23.72 11.29
C VAL A 680 19.70 24.46 11.79
N ILE A 681 20.79 24.46 11.01
CA ILE A 681 22.00 25.23 11.31
C ILE A 681 21.77 26.67 10.85
N THR A 682 21.58 27.59 11.80
CA THR A 682 21.23 29.00 11.52
C THR A 682 22.44 29.91 11.39
N ASN A 683 23.58 29.54 11.99
CA ASN A 683 24.86 30.23 11.84
C ASN A 683 26.04 29.25 11.94
N VAL A 684 27.18 29.60 11.34
CA VAL A 684 28.44 28.85 11.42
C VAL A 684 29.59 29.81 11.72
N ASP A 685 30.18 29.71 12.90
CA ASP A 685 31.37 30.46 13.29
C ASP A 685 32.59 29.52 13.31
N VAL A 686 33.48 29.72 12.33
CA VAL A 686 34.70 28.93 12.13
C VAL A 686 35.83 29.41 13.06
N GLU A 687 35.79 30.66 13.53
CA GLU A 687 36.81 31.23 14.42
C GLU A 687 36.61 30.76 15.87
N SER A 688 35.38 30.84 16.40
CA SER A 688 35.05 30.29 17.73
C SER A 688 34.80 28.77 17.73
N LYS A 689 34.68 28.16 16.55
CA LYS A 689 34.31 26.75 16.34
C LYS A 689 32.94 26.40 16.93
N THR A 690 31.94 27.20 16.61
CA THR A 690 30.56 27.01 17.07
C THR A 690 29.53 27.04 15.94
N LEU A 691 28.43 26.33 16.15
CA LEU A 691 27.24 26.29 15.31
C LEU A 691 26.06 26.78 16.13
N THR A 692 25.37 27.83 15.67
CA THR A 692 24.06 28.18 16.23
C THR A 692 23.01 27.29 15.57
N VAL A 693 22.24 26.55 16.37
CA VAL A 693 21.23 25.61 15.87
C VAL A 693 19.83 25.98 16.37
N LEU A 694 18.84 25.88 15.47
CA LEU A 694 17.42 25.85 15.80
C LEU A 694 17.02 24.39 16.06
N SER A 695 16.44 24.12 17.23
CA SER A 695 16.11 22.78 17.72
C SER A 695 14.72 22.75 18.37
N PRO A 696 13.90 21.70 18.19
CA PRO A 696 12.61 21.57 18.87
C PRO A 696 12.75 21.25 20.37
N ALA A 697 13.97 20.91 20.83
CA ALA A 697 14.29 20.58 22.21
C ALA A 697 15.46 21.44 22.73
N PRO A 698 15.53 21.75 24.04
CA PRO A 698 16.62 22.53 24.62
C PRO A 698 17.95 21.77 24.64
N ARG A 699 19.04 22.50 24.88
CA ARG A 699 20.39 21.94 25.08
C ARG A 699 20.42 20.91 26.23
N PRO A 700 21.17 19.80 26.12
CA PRO A 700 22.02 19.38 24.99
C PRO A 700 21.23 18.70 23.87
N LEU A 701 21.83 18.62 22.67
CA LEU A 701 21.32 17.75 21.61
C LEU A 701 21.29 16.29 22.12
N PRO A 702 20.28 15.49 21.76
CA PRO A 702 20.09 14.15 22.34
C PRO A 702 21.14 13.13 21.87
N LYS A 703 21.86 13.41 20.77
CA LYS A 703 22.91 12.58 20.17
C LYS A 703 23.95 13.46 19.47
N GLU A 704 25.20 12.97 19.41
CA GLU A 704 26.32 13.63 18.73
C GLU A 704 26.32 13.47 17.20
N TYR A 705 25.54 12.53 16.65
CA TYR A 705 25.57 12.17 15.23
C TYR A 705 24.53 12.95 14.41
N ILE A 706 25.01 13.82 13.54
CA ILE A 706 24.20 14.73 12.72
C ILE A 706 24.32 14.34 11.25
N ILE A 707 23.20 14.06 10.58
CA ILE A 707 23.14 13.74 9.15
C ILE A 707 22.62 14.96 8.40
N LYS A 708 23.49 15.56 7.57
CA LYS A 708 23.15 16.67 6.69
C LYS A 708 22.20 16.19 5.59
N THR A 709 21.13 16.96 5.32
CA THR A 709 20.24 16.69 4.17
C THR A 709 20.60 17.54 2.95
N GLY A 710 19.95 17.25 1.81
CA GLY A 710 19.94 18.12 0.63
C GLY A 710 18.94 19.29 0.74
N ILE A 711 18.24 19.43 1.86
CA ILE A 711 17.19 20.43 2.08
C ILE A 711 17.76 21.62 2.85
N LYS A 712 17.43 22.84 2.41
CA LYS A 712 17.73 24.07 3.14
C LYS A 712 16.45 24.73 3.66
N PHE A 713 16.56 25.40 4.79
CA PHE A 713 15.49 26.19 5.41
C PHE A 713 16.09 27.49 5.96
N MET A 714 15.54 28.63 5.57
CA MET A 714 15.88 29.94 6.12
C MET A 714 14.73 30.41 7.00
N ASP A 715 15.01 30.59 8.29
CA ASP A 715 14.01 31.06 9.26
C ASP A 715 13.80 32.57 9.11
N LEU A 716 13.03 32.95 8.09
CA LEU A 716 12.56 34.30 7.86
C LEU A 716 11.47 34.63 8.89
N LYS A 717 11.81 35.53 9.81
CA LYS A 717 10.93 36.14 10.82
C LYS A 717 10.04 37.23 10.22
#